data_AF-A0A3E2TMG9-F1
#
_entry.id   AF-A0A3E2TMG9-F1
#
_cell.length_a   1.000
_cell.length_b   1.000
_cell.length_c   1.000
_cell.angle_alpha   90.00
_cell.angle_beta   90.00
_cell.angle_gamma   90.00
#
_symmetry.space_group_name_H-M   'P 1'
#
loop_
_entity.id
_entity.type
_entity.pdbx_description
1 polymer ?
#
loop_
_entity_poly.entity_id
_entity_poly.type
_entity_poly.pdbx_seq_one_letter_code
_entity_poly.pdbx_strand_id
1 'polypeptide(L)'
;MNQQKSLLLFGGRICQELSRQPFLSKDYQVTYIDSLLNTQHYPDAVLPKEIGTDIRPDLLVIDFQAVIEECISNTLTVDRAVVWTKQFASHLLSHIAPEQILLLHVFRPQYYVIKNRIRVKASNPYLQYIQTIEQAFLDQVDCHIISLDNCYFSFKPFNEKLALYRFEDAYYQDIAHRVHVWFQSKTDIFNTPPYFPLSLERFCTYFNTLEKKAFHLFLNDQHLLEDLVLCASPDFIEQYKPILLYLADDNHTDLPAKTYLRKLEGQTFDHLSEFCQIFEAFDSVRQKNYKQRNINYDALFLHHFRIPSLLQDIQKWAKPQMKKLGLLHRKQITFQNYGAWFTLMQTSDTQAFEHAAEKFGYEKETLKPTVVDLWGSCISRTNLNFDDERNFVTSAYLFQVPPFVESTPVNYNKEAVKDYHSSWYDQIVQDELAGTYIKKLITSPGEWLLIDFFSLSSPRAYQIDSHYFTDFRGEIAHTLQAESFSFMDDMPISELQRRIRICAEVLKKRYGDHIIMIQCKRQSVFLTQEGTSKSFSDKVVTRNEKANPLIYDMSQYFVQLTNCYYINVAGSYLSDEIGFMGLEDVHYEDKCYEETLNYIRYIVKNTPKQKYFASKKENASSLPSVFQEDLEGYQTEPTEDPTHIMYPVRFVSNLPSVCPVPSFKPNDSGNYSDEMQNKQDSIIYLPKGYSLRNDGTAIPLENPFHLDGWHFTGWHILVTIHAKSYWYLNSGGFVAAKDYQWNNDASLYRLFDHQLSLICL
;
A
#
# COMPACT_ATOMS: atom_id res chain seq x y z
N MET A 1 -9.48 51.61 -14.87
CA MET A 1 -8.49 50.64 -15.36
C MET A 1 -7.77 50.12 -14.12
N ASN A 2 -8.05 48.89 -13.67
CA ASN A 2 -7.24 48.27 -12.62
C ASN A 2 -5.86 47.99 -13.23
N GLN A 3 -4.80 48.58 -12.66
CA GLN A 3 -3.44 48.14 -12.97
C GLN A 3 -3.34 46.66 -12.56
N GLN A 4 -3.01 45.81 -13.52
CA GLN A 4 -2.76 44.40 -13.28
C GLN A 4 -1.51 44.28 -12.40
N LYS A 5 -1.60 43.52 -11.30
CA LYS A 5 -0.50 43.39 -10.32
C LYS A 5 0.59 42.49 -10.92
N SER A 6 1.85 42.91 -10.86
CA SER A 6 2.97 42.19 -11.48
C SER A 6 3.66 41.27 -10.48
N LEU A 7 3.77 39.98 -10.82
CA LEU A 7 4.45 38.96 -10.02
C LEU A 7 5.61 38.36 -10.82
N LEU A 8 6.81 38.42 -10.28
CA LEU A 8 7.99 37.76 -10.86
C LEU A 8 8.31 36.50 -10.05
N LEU A 9 8.44 35.37 -10.72
CA LEU A 9 8.78 34.08 -10.12
C LEU A 9 10.18 33.69 -10.60
N PHE A 10 11.11 33.46 -9.66
CA PHE A 10 12.50 33.12 -9.94
C PHE A 10 12.93 31.94 -9.07
N GLY A 11 13.13 30.76 -9.65
CA GLY A 11 13.42 29.60 -8.82
C GLY A 11 13.46 28.30 -9.60
N GLY A 12 13.43 27.18 -8.86
CA GLY A 12 13.31 25.85 -9.41
C GLY A 12 11.86 25.42 -9.59
N ARG A 13 11.58 24.16 -9.27
CA ARG A 13 10.30 23.53 -9.58
C ARG A 13 9.13 24.14 -8.82
N ILE A 14 9.33 24.66 -7.60
CA ILE A 14 8.24 25.32 -6.84
C ILE A 14 7.72 26.54 -7.61
N CYS A 15 8.60 27.48 -7.98
CA CYS A 15 8.23 28.64 -8.79
C CYS A 15 7.67 28.24 -10.17
N GLN A 16 8.22 27.20 -10.80
CA GLN A 16 7.74 26.67 -12.07
C GLN A 16 6.29 26.14 -11.98
N GLU A 17 5.95 25.41 -10.91
CA GLU A 17 4.59 24.90 -10.72
C GLU A 17 3.62 26.02 -10.34
N LEU A 18 4.04 27.02 -9.55
CA LEU A 18 3.24 28.22 -9.26
C LEU A 18 2.92 29.03 -10.53
N SER A 19 3.82 29.04 -11.52
CA SER A 19 3.60 29.74 -12.79
C SER A 19 2.60 29.03 -13.69
N ARG A 20 2.33 27.73 -13.47
CA ARG A 20 1.34 26.97 -14.23
C ARG A 20 -0.05 27.33 -13.72
N GLN A 21 -0.89 27.91 -14.59
CA GLN A 21 -2.29 28.17 -14.28
C GLN A 21 -2.96 26.84 -13.89
N PRO A 22 -3.68 26.77 -12.75
CA PRO A 22 -4.68 27.76 -12.34
C PRO A 22 -4.55 28.29 -10.89
N PHE A 23 -3.35 28.32 -10.29
CA PHE A 23 -3.21 28.73 -8.88
C PHE A 23 -3.36 30.25 -8.66
N LEU A 24 -2.82 31.07 -9.57
CA LEU A 24 -2.85 32.52 -9.47
C LEU A 24 -4.01 33.10 -10.31
N SER A 25 -4.72 34.10 -9.75
CA SER A 25 -5.80 34.81 -10.46
C SER A 25 -5.32 35.43 -11.78
N LYS A 26 -6.23 35.57 -12.75
CA LYS A 26 -6.00 36.32 -13.99
C LYS A 26 -5.67 37.80 -13.77
N ASP A 27 -5.94 38.31 -12.57
CA ASP A 27 -5.62 39.68 -12.16
C ASP A 27 -4.11 39.93 -11.96
N TYR A 28 -3.30 38.87 -12.01
CA TYR A 28 -1.84 38.93 -11.91
C TYR A 28 -1.18 38.79 -13.29
N GLN A 29 -0.22 39.65 -13.57
CA GLN A 29 0.73 39.46 -14.66
C GLN A 29 1.91 38.66 -14.10
N VAL A 30 1.92 37.34 -14.36
CA VAL A 30 2.94 36.43 -13.86
C VAL A 30 4.04 36.25 -14.89
N THR A 31 5.28 36.52 -14.51
CA THR A 31 6.48 36.23 -15.31
C THR A 31 7.30 35.19 -14.55
N TYR A 32 7.63 34.07 -15.19
CA TYR A 32 8.55 33.07 -14.64
C TYR A 32 9.86 33.11 -15.41
N ILE A 33 10.98 33.22 -14.68
CA ILE A 33 12.32 33.21 -15.24
C ILE A 33 12.92 31.81 -15.02
N ASP A 34 13.13 31.10 -16.12
CA ASP A 34 13.62 29.71 -16.14
C ASP A 34 15.16 29.58 -16.05
N SER A 35 15.87 30.70 -15.91
CA SER A 35 17.34 30.78 -16.11
C SER A 35 18.19 29.94 -15.15
N LEU A 36 17.59 29.42 -14.07
CA LEU A 36 18.24 28.50 -13.13
C LEU A 36 18.44 27.09 -13.73
N LEU A 37 17.64 26.67 -14.72
CA LEU A 37 17.68 25.31 -15.29
C LEU A 37 18.76 25.09 -16.36
N ASN A 38 19.47 26.13 -16.81
CA ASN A 38 20.55 25.99 -17.79
C ASN A 38 21.91 25.86 -17.07
N THR A 39 22.16 24.64 -16.59
CA THR A 39 23.25 24.22 -15.67
C THR A 39 24.69 24.42 -16.20
N GLN A 40 24.89 24.92 -17.41
CA GLN A 40 26.23 25.06 -18.02
C GLN A 40 27.04 26.26 -17.52
N HIS A 41 26.46 27.16 -16.72
CA HIS A 41 27.10 28.46 -16.40
C HIS A 41 27.29 28.77 -14.91
N TYR A 42 27.06 27.86 -13.96
CA TYR A 42 27.40 28.15 -12.55
C TYR A 42 28.93 28.12 -12.33
N PRO A 43 29.55 29.15 -11.71
CA PRO A 43 29.01 30.33 -11.00
C PRO A 43 28.97 31.62 -11.83
N ASP A 44 29.34 31.57 -13.11
CA ASP A 44 29.41 32.72 -14.02
C ASP A 44 28.05 33.07 -14.66
N ALA A 45 26.96 32.49 -14.15
CA ALA A 45 25.60 32.76 -14.59
C ALA A 45 25.28 34.22 -14.29
N VAL A 46 25.43 35.06 -15.30
CA VAL A 46 25.03 36.46 -15.26
C VAL A 46 23.54 36.48 -14.96
N LEU A 47 23.13 37.25 -13.94
CA LEU A 47 21.71 37.46 -13.68
C LEU A 47 20.99 37.82 -14.98
N PRO A 48 19.76 37.33 -15.18
CA PRO A 48 18.97 37.73 -16.34
C PRO A 48 18.96 39.25 -16.39
N LYS A 49 19.40 39.84 -17.51
CA LYS A 49 19.39 41.31 -17.70
C LYS A 49 18.00 41.89 -17.42
N GLU A 50 16.97 41.05 -17.55
CA GLU A 50 15.56 41.31 -17.28
C GLU A 50 15.25 41.75 -15.83
N ILE A 51 16.06 41.36 -14.83
CA ILE A 51 15.90 41.81 -13.43
C ILE A 51 16.44 43.23 -13.32
N GLY A 52 15.58 44.22 -13.59
CA GLY A 52 15.88 45.64 -13.35
C GLY A 52 15.87 46.55 -14.59
N THR A 53 15.91 46.03 -15.82
CA THR A 53 15.86 46.88 -17.03
C THR A 53 14.45 47.03 -17.64
N ASP A 54 13.64 45.96 -17.64
CA ASP A 54 12.34 45.94 -18.36
C ASP A 54 11.12 45.55 -17.50
N ILE A 55 11.32 44.91 -16.35
CA ILE A 55 10.23 44.44 -15.46
C ILE A 55 10.46 44.99 -14.05
N ARG A 56 9.52 45.79 -13.55
CA ARG A 56 9.44 46.19 -12.13
C ARG A 56 8.28 45.42 -11.49
N PRO A 57 8.53 44.27 -10.84
CA PRO A 57 7.46 43.52 -10.21
C PRO A 57 6.96 44.24 -8.95
N ASP A 58 5.68 44.05 -8.63
CA ASP A 58 5.16 44.46 -7.34
C ASP A 58 5.64 43.51 -6.23
N LEU A 59 5.88 42.25 -6.57
CA LEU A 59 6.42 41.20 -5.71
C LEU A 59 7.30 40.23 -6.52
N LEU A 60 8.49 39.92 -6.01
CA LEU A 60 9.39 38.88 -6.51
C LEU A 60 9.34 37.69 -5.56
N VAL A 61 9.02 36.50 -6.08
CA VAL A 61 9.01 35.24 -5.34
C VAL A 61 10.21 34.41 -5.76
N ILE A 62 10.98 33.94 -4.78
CA ILE A 62 12.23 33.22 -4.97
C ILE A 62 12.18 31.86 -4.31
N ASP A 63 12.70 30.82 -4.97
CA ASP A 63 13.10 29.56 -4.32
C ASP A 63 14.52 29.15 -4.74
N PHE A 64 15.25 28.45 -3.87
CA PHE A 64 16.62 27.97 -4.16
C PHE A 64 16.66 26.49 -4.54
N GLN A 65 15.54 25.88 -4.93
CA GLN A 65 15.45 24.44 -5.12
C GLN A 65 16.44 23.94 -6.18
N ALA A 66 16.56 24.63 -7.31
CA ALA A 66 17.48 24.25 -8.37
C ALA A 66 18.96 24.27 -7.92
N VAL A 67 19.37 25.28 -7.13
CA VAL A 67 20.75 25.37 -6.59
C VAL A 67 21.04 24.21 -5.63
N ILE A 68 20.05 23.84 -4.81
CA ILE A 68 20.13 22.71 -3.89
C ILE A 68 20.22 21.39 -4.65
N GLU A 69 19.46 21.23 -5.74
CA GLU A 69 19.49 20.04 -6.61
C GLU A 69 20.86 19.82 -7.27
N GLU A 70 21.52 20.90 -7.72
CA GLU A 70 22.90 20.83 -8.23
C GLU A 70 23.89 20.40 -7.14
N CYS A 71 23.69 20.85 -5.89
CA CYS A 71 24.51 20.38 -4.77
C CYS A 71 24.29 18.88 -4.47
N ILE A 72 23.03 18.41 -4.54
CA ILE A 72 22.68 17.00 -4.30
C ILE A 72 23.25 16.08 -5.40
N SER A 73 23.27 16.55 -6.64
CA SER A 73 23.82 15.79 -7.78
C SER A 73 25.36 15.84 -7.88
N ASN A 74 26.02 16.54 -6.94
CA ASN A 74 27.47 16.77 -6.90
C ASN A 74 28.02 17.54 -8.12
N THR A 75 27.18 18.30 -8.82
CA THR A 75 27.60 19.18 -9.93
C THR A 75 28.04 20.55 -9.41
N LEU A 76 27.57 20.95 -8.23
CA LEU A 76 27.95 22.18 -7.53
C LEU A 76 28.37 21.85 -6.08
N THR A 77 29.43 22.49 -5.57
CA THR A 77 29.78 22.37 -4.15
C THR A 77 29.00 23.38 -3.32
N VAL A 78 28.71 23.05 -2.06
CA VAL A 78 27.97 23.95 -1.14
C VAL A 78 28.68 25.31 -1.00
N ASP A 79 30.01 25.34 -0.90
CA ASP A 79 30.77 26.59 -0.81
C ASP A 79 30.58 27.49 -2.04
N ARG A 80 30.54 26.89 -3.23
CA ARG A 80 30.30 27.65 -4.48
C ARG A 80 28.86 28.13 -4.57
N ALA A 81 27.90 27.32 -4.10
CA ALA A 81 26.50 27.73 -3.99
C ALA A 81 26.35 28.95 -3.06
N VAL A 82 26.99 28.94 -1.89
CA VAL A 82 26.99 30.07 -0.94
C VAL A 82 27.57 31.35 -1.55
N VAL A 83 28.70 31.25 -2.26
CA VAL A 83 29.31 32.42 -2.93
C VAL A 83 28.36 33.01 -3.97
N TRP A 84 27.75 32.15 -4.79
CA TRP A 84 26.80 32.59 -5.81
C TRP A 84 25.56 33.23 -5.17
N THR A 85 24.98 32.63 -4.13
CA THR A 85 23.80 33.16 -3.44
C THR A 85 24.04 34.57 -2.88
N LYS A 86 25.24 34.84 -2.33
CA LYS A 86 25.61 36.17 -1.83
C LYS A 86 25.75 37.21 -2.96
N GLN A 87 26.33 36.81 -4.09
CA GLN A 87 26.43 37.68 -5.27
C GLN A 87 25.04 37.98 -5.86
N PHE A 88 24.18 36.96 -5.93
CA PHE A 88 22.79 37.08 -6.35
C PHE A 88 22.02 38.06 -5.45
N ALA A 89 22.09 37.89 -4.13
CA ALA A 89 21.47 38.80 -3.16
C ALA A 89 21.93 40.26 -3.34
N SER A 90 23.25 40.48 -3.46
CA SER A 90 23.84 41.82 -3.61
C SER A 90 23.35 42.53 -4.87
N HIS A 91 23.25 41.79 -5.98
CA HIS A 91 22.74 42.35 -7.24
C HIS A 91 21.23 42.61 -7.16
N LEU A 92 20.47 41.70 -6.56
CA LEU A 92 19.03 41.84 -6.41
C LEU A 92 18.64 43.13 -5.67
N LEU A 93 19.34 43.43 -4.57
CA LEU A 93 19.14 44.64 -3.79
C LEU A 93 19.46 45.95 -4.54
N SER A 94 20.19 45.88 -5.66
CA SER A 94 20.41 47.05 -6.51
C SER A 94 19.21 47.41 -7.41
N HIS A 95 18.21 46.51 -7.48
CA HIS A 95 17.07 46.63 -8.39
C HIS A 95 15.71 46.52 -7.70
N ILE A 96 15.60 45.75 -6.61
CA ILE A 96 14.33 45.43 -5.94
C ILE A 96 14.48 45.67 -4.44
N ALA A 97 13.48 46.31 -3.83
CA ALA A 97 13.50 46.60 -2.40
C ALA A 97 13.23 45.32 -1.58
N PRO A 98 13.84 45.15 -0.39
CA PRO A 98 13.70 43.95 0.44
C PRO A 98 12.24 43.53 0.72
N GLU A 99 11.36 44.51 0.97
CA GLU A 99 9.93 44.31 1.22
C GLU A 99 9.14 43.80 0.00
N GLN A 100 9.73 43.86 -1.19
CA GLN A 100 9.16 43.32 -2.42
C GLN A 100 9.67 41.91 -2.72
N ILE A 101 10.48 41.33 -1.84
CA ILE A 101 11.07 40.00 -2.02
C ILE A 101 10.36 39.03 -1.06
N LEU A 102 9.98 37.89 -1.60
CA LEU A 102 9.40 36.77 -0.89
C LEU A 102 10.22 35.50 -1.15
N LEU A 103 10.86 34.97 -0.12
CA LEU A 103 11.56 33.69 -0.17
C LEU A 103 10.61 32.54 0.18
N LEU A 104 10.54 31.53 -0.69
CA LEU A 104 9.90 30.25 -0.41
C LEU A 104 10.95 29.31 0.18
N HIS A 105 10.78 28.94 1.45
CA HIS A 105 11.67 27.98 2.10
C HIS A 105 11.59 26.63 1.39
N VAL A 106 12.73 26.12 0.93
CA VAL A 106 12.83 24.82 0.28
C VAL A 106 12.96 23.77 1.35
N PHE A 107 12.04 22.82 1.39
CA PHE A 107 12.13 21.70 2.32
C PHE A 107 11.87 20.38 1.62
N ARG A 108 12.36 19.31 2.26
CA ARG A 108 12.04 17.95 1.85
C ARG A 108 10.97 17.43 2.80
N PRO A 109 9.73 17.23 2.35
CA PRO A 109 8.68 16.81 3.25
C PRO A 109 9.03 15.42 3.82
N GLN A 110 8.83 15.28 5.13
CA GLN A 110 8.95 13.99 5.81
C GLN A 110 7.95 12.96 5.26
N TYR A 111 6.85 13.45 4.68
CA TYR A 111 5.74 12.64 4.21
C TYR A 111 5.55 12.80 2.70
N TYR A 112 5.24 11.70 2.02
CA TYR A 112 4.89 11.70 0.60
C TYR A 112 3.61 10.90 0.37
N VAL A 113 2.91 11.23 -0.72
CA VAL A 113 1.63 10.65 -1.08
C VAL A 113 1.76 9.76 -2.31
N ILE A 114 1.10 8.62 -2.24
CA ILE A 114 0.83 7.68 -3.33
C ILE A 114 -0.69 7.51 -3.37
N LYS A 115 -1.35 8.07 -4.40
CA LYS A 115 -2.82 8.31 -4.43
C LYS A 115 -3.33 9.09 -3.21
N ASN A 116 -3.95 8.39 -2.27
CA ASN A 116 -4.49 8.92 -1.03
C ASN A 116 -3.69 8.38 0.16
N ARG A 117 -2.66 7.56 -0.02
CA ARG A 117 -1.90 6.95 1.08
C ARG A 117 -0.63 7.72 1.34
N ILE A 118 -0.43 8.10 2.60
CA ILE A 118 0.74 8.84 3.04
C ILE A 118 1.80 7.86 3.54
N ARG A 119 3.04 8.19 3.26
CA ARG A 119 4.22 7.39 3.58
C ARG A 119 5.27 8.27 4.24
N VAL A 120 5.95 7.71 5.22
CA VAL A 120 7.04 8.40 5.94
C VAL A 120 8.36 8.10 5.25
N LYS A 121 9.18 9.13 5.10
CA LYS A 121 10.54 9.02 4.60
C LYS A 121 11.55 8.93 5.74
N ALA A 122 12.63 8.19 5.50
CA ALA A 122 13.82 8.27 6.34
C ALA A 122 14.48 9.66 6.25
N SER A 123 15.33 9.99 7.23
CA SER A 123 16.02 11.26 7.47
C SER A 123 16.41 12.04 6.21
N ASN A 124 16.34 13.38 6.25
CA ASN A 124 16.78 14.25 5.17
C ASN A 124 18.30 14.53 5.27
N PRO A 125 19.17 13.83 4.51
CA PRO A 125 20.63 14.03 4.61
C PRO A 125 21.09 15.38 4.06
N TYR A 126 20.21 16.12 3.36
CA TYR A 126 20.53 17.38 2.69
C TYR A 126 20.01 18.61 3.43
N LEU A 127 19.42 18.43 4.62
CA LEU A 127 18.90 19.54 5.43
C LEU A 127 19.97 20.61 5.69
N GLN A 128 21.21 20.18 5.93
CA GLN A 128 22.33 21.09 6.15
C GLN A 128 22.64 21.93 4.92
N TYR A 129 22.51 21.38 3.70
CA TYR A 129 22.77 22.12 2.46
C TYR A 129 21.73 23.21 2.24
N ILE A 130 20.46 22.86 2.42
CA ILE A 130 19.32 23.79 2.35
C ILE A 130 19.55 24.96 3.30
N GLN A 131 19.74 24.67 4.59
CA GLN A 131 19.93 25.68 5.63
C GLN A 131 21.12 26.58 5.33
N THR A 132 22.24 26.02 4.86
CA THR A 132 23.47 26.80 4.59
C THR A 132 23.27 27.77 3.43
N ILE A 133 22.61 27.34 2.34
CA ILE A 133 22.42 28.15 1.14
C ILE A 133 21.40 29.26 1.41
N GLU A 134 20.26 28.96 2.03
CA GLU A 134 19.24 29.95 2.32
C GLU A 134 19.69 30.95 3.39
N GLN A 135 20.41 30.50 4.43
CA GLN A 135 20.97 31.41 5.43
C GLN A 135 21.94 32.41 4.78
N ALA A 136 22.73 31.98 3.79
CA ALA A 136 23.62 32.88 3.06
C ALA A 136 22.87 34.00 2.31
N PHE A 137 21.62 33.77 1.90
CA PHE A 137 20.75 34.79 1.31
C PHE A 137 20.15 35.70 2.39
N LEU A 138 19.61 35.12 3.46
CA LEU A 138 18.95 35.84 4.55
C LEU A 138 19.92 36.71 5.37
N ASP A 139 21.22 36.35 5.40
CA ASP A 139 22.27 37.19 5.97
C ASP A 139 22.48 38.50 5.17
N GLN A 140 21.95 38.61 3.95
CA GLN A 140 22.10 39.77 3.07
C GLN A 140 20.76 40.50 2.82
N VAL A 141 19.63 39.79 2.81
CA VAL A 141 18.34 40.32 2.39
C VAL A 141 17.30 40.15 3.51
N ASP A 142 16.76 41.27 3.98
CA ASP A 142 15.64 41.29 4.95
C ASP A 142 14.30 41.21 4.21
N CYS A 143 13.97 40.01 3.71
CA CYS A 143 12.78 39.75 2.90
C CYS A 143 11.67 39.02 3.66
N HIS A 144 10.47 38.97 3.09
CA HIS A 144 9.41 38.08 3.57
C HIS A 144 9.80 36.61 3.33
N ILE A 145 9.30 35.70 4.19
CA ILE A 145 9.56 34.26 4.09
C ILE A 145 8.25 33.49 4.25
N ILE A 146 7.97 32.55 3.34
CA ILE A 146 6.99 31.48 3.57
C ILE A 146 7.74 30.21 3.98
N SER A 147 7.43 29.69 5.17
CA SER A 147 7.78 28.32 5.55
C SER A 147 6.51 27.51 5.83
N LEU A 148 6.35 26.40 5.11
CA LEU A 148 5.24 25.44 5.27
C LEU A 148 5.80 24.04 5.60
N ASP A 149 6.87 24.02 6.40
CA ASP A 149 7.66 22.84 6.71
C ASP A 149 6.81 21.67 7.21
N ASN A 150 6.89 20.55 6.51
CA ASN A 150 6.20 19.29 6.83
C ASN A 150 4.66 19.38 6.94
N CYS A 151 4.06 20.52 6.58
CA CYS A 151 2.60 20.65 6.51
C CYS A 151 2.03 19.96 5.27
N TYR A 152 2.79 19.94 4.17
CA TYR A 152 2.37 19.44 2.86
C TYR A 152 3.14 18.21 2.42
N PHE A 153 2.51 17.43 1.56
CA PHE A 153 3.07 16.19 1.04
C PHE A 153 3.59 16.35 -0.39
N SER A 154 4.65 15.60 -0.69
CA SER A 154 5.14 15.47 -2.07
C SER A 154 4.55 14.25 -2.76
N PHE A 155 4.37 14.31 -4.07
CA PHE A 155 4.14 13.12 -4.88
C PHE A 155 5.47 12.47 -5.22
N LYS A 156 5.59 11.15 -5.03
CA LYS A 156 6.75 10.39 -5.49
C LYS A 156 6.47 9.81 -6.88
N PRO A 157 7.14 10.26 -7.96
CA PRO A 157 7.04 9.60 -9.25
C PRO A 157 7.71 8.22 -9.19
N PHE A 158 7.15 7.26 -9.93
CA PHE A 158 7.73 5.93 -10.08
C PHE A 158 9.12 6.03 -10.73
N ASN A 159 10.14 5.38 -10.15
CA ASN A 159 11.54 5.34 -10.62
C ASN A 159 12.34 6.66 -10.69
N GLU A 160 11.81 7.80 -10.27
CA GLU A 160 12.59 9.05 -10.28
C GLU A 160 13.46 9.22 -9.01
N LYS A 161 14.66 9.79 -9.20
CA LYS A 161 15.50 10.25 -8.08
C LYS A 161 14.70 11.27 -7.27
N LEU A 162 14.79 11.15 -5.95
CA LEU A 162 14.07 11.94 -4.95
C LEU A 162 14.42 13.47 -4.97
N ALA A 163 15.02 13.98 -6.03
CA ALA A 163 15.26 15.41 -6.26
C ALA A 163 14.06 16.06 -6.99
N LEU A 164 13.25 15.28 -7.71
CA LEU A 164 12.20 15.80 -8.61
C LEU A 164 10.81 15.82 -7.95
N TYR A 165 10.65 16.49 -6.81
CA TYR A 165 9.34 16.52 -6.13
C TYR A 165 8.47 17.70 -6.54
N ARG A 166 7.24 17.37 -6.95
CA ARG A 166 6.09 18.27 -6.96
C ARG A 166 5.31 18.04 -5.67
N PHE A 167 4.90 19.12 -5.00
CA PHE A 167 3.96 19.06 -3.87
C PHE A 167 2.52 18.83 -4.33
N GLU A 168 1.65 18.46 -3.40
CA GLU A 168 0.21 18.48 -3.64
C GLU A 168 -0.31 19.87 -3.99
N ASP A 169 -1.39 19.95 -4.78
CA ASP A 169 -1.90 21.23 -5.30
C ASP A 169 -2.25 22.24 -4.20
N ALA A 170 -2.68 21.76 -3.04
CA ALA A 170 -3.00 22.59 -1.88
C ALA A 170 -1.78 23.37 -1.35
N TYR A 171 -0.55 22.91 -1.57
CA TYR A 171 0.67 23.66 -1.21
C TYR A 171 0.77 24.95 -2.04
N TYR A 172 0.59 24.83 -3.36
CA TYR A 172 0.64 25.96 -4.28
C TYR A 172 -0.55 26.91 -4.09
N GLN A 173 -1.72 26.36 -3.76
CA GLN A 173 -2.91 27.15 -3.41
C GLN A 173 -2.70 27.98 -2.14
N ASP A 174 -2.03 27.45 -1.12
CA ASP A 174 -1.73 28.22 0.11
C ASP A 174 -0.75 29.37 -0.18
N ILE A 175 0.30 29.13 -0.96
CA ILE A 175 1.22 30.20 -1.40
C ILE A 175 0.45 31.28 -2.17
N ALA A 176 -0.38 30.89 -3.13
CA ALA A 176 -1.19 31.82 -3.92
C ALA A 176 -2.17 32.62 -3.05
N HIS A 177 -2.80 31.98 -2.05
CA HIS A 177 -3.66 32.65 -1.08
C HIS A 177 -2.89 33.72 -0.29
N ARG A 178 -1.70 33.39 0.22
CA ARG A 178 -0.86 34.35 0.99
C ARG A 178 -0.44 35.55 0.16
N VAL A 179 0.01 35.30 -1.08
CA VAL A 179 0.32 36.36 -2.05
C VAL A 179 -0.91 37.23 -2.29
N HIS A 180 -2.09 36.63 -2.46
CA HIS A 180 -3.33 37.36 -2.70
C HIS A 180 -3.72 38.27 -1.53
N VAL A 181 -3.73 37.74 -0.30
CA VAL A 181 -4.06 38.50 0.91
C VAL A 181 -3.08 39.65 1.10
N TRP A 182 -1.77 39.40 0.99
CA TRP A 182 -0.76 40.46 1.10
C TRP A 182 -0.99 41.57 0.07
N PHE A 183 -1.37 41.21 -1.16
CA PHE A 183 -1.71 42.19 -2.19
C PHE A 183 -2.98 43.00 -1.90
N GLN A 184 -3.90 42.50 -1.08
CA GLN A 184 -5.14 43.18 -0.73
C GLN A 184 -5.00 44.07 0.50
N SER A 185 -4.39 43.54 1.57
CA SER A 185 -4.37 44.20 2.88
C SER A 185 -3.00 44.74 3.28
N LYS A 186 -1.93 44.30 2.62
CA LYS A 186 -0.53 44.51 3.04
C LYS A 186 -0.24 43.93 4.43
N THR A 187 -1.09 43.03 4.93
CA THR A 187 -0.82 42.23 6.13
C THR A 187 0.20 41.16 5.79
N ASP A 188 1.27 41.06 6.58
CA ASP A 188 2.23 39.97 6.47
C ASP A 188 1.64 38.69 7.09
N ILE A 189 1.16 37.80 6.23
CA ILE A 189 0.67 36.47 6.61
C ILE A 189 1.58 35.36 6.08
N PHE A 190 2.82 35.67 5.68
CA PHE A 190 3.69 34.70 5.04
C PHE A 190 4.21 33.63 6.01
N ASN A 191 4.29 33.95 7.31
CA ASN A 191 4.74 33.04 8.37
C ASN A 191 3.60 32.61 9.33
N THR A 192 2.38 32.41 8.81
CA THR A 192 1.24 31.89 9.59
C THR A 192 1.02 30.40 9.31
N PRO A 193 0.32 29.65 10.19
CA PRO A 193 -0.07 28.26 9.93
C PRO A 193 -0.81 28.08 8.58
N PRO A 194 -0.87 26.86 8.03
CA PRO A 194 -1.57 26.58 6.78
C PRO A 194 -3.02 27.10 6.77
N TYR A 195 -3.48 27.55 5.60
CA TYR A 195 -4.84 28.07 5.44
C TYR A 195 -5.88 26.99 5.82
N PHE A 196 -6.66 27.26 6.87
CA PHE A 196 -7.57 26.31 7.51
C PHE A 196 -8.52 25.61 6.52
N PRO A 197 -9.12 26.30 5.53
CA PRO A 197 -9.96 25.63 4.53
C PRO A 197 -9.20 24.57 3.72
N LEU A 198 -7.94 24.82 3.37
CA LEU A 198 -7.09 23.83 2.69
C LEU A 198 -6.72 22.69 3.64
N SER A 199 -6.39 22.99 4.90
CA SER A 199 -6.15 21.96 5.91
C SER A 199 -7.35 21.04 6.12
N LEU A 200 -8.56 21.61 6.15
CA LEU A 200 -9.82 20.88 6.30
C LEU A 200 -10.08 19.93 5.12
N GLU A 201 -9.92 20.43 3.89
CA GLU A 201 -10.11 19.61 2.68
C GLU A 201 -9.08 18.48 2.57
N ARG A 202 -7.83 18.78 2.91
CA ARG A 202 -6.76 17.78 2.95
C ARG A 202 -7.02 16.74 4.04
N PHE A 203 -7.45 17.15 5.23
CA PHE A 203 -7.79 16.24 6.31
C PHE A 203 -8.87 15.24 5.87
N CYS A 204 -9.95 15.71 5.24
CA CYS A 204 -10.99 14.84 4.69
C CYS A 204 -10.45 13.90 3.60
N THR A 205 -9.59 14.39 2.70
CA THR A 205 -8.98 13.61 1.61
C THR A 205 -8.18 12.42 2.13
N TYR A 206 -7.44 12.61 3.23
CA TYR A 206 -6.53 11.61 3.79
C TYR A 206 -7.07 10.90 5.04
N PHE A 207 -8.31 11.18 5.45
CA PHE A 207 -8.88 10.69 6.71
C PHE A 207 -8.81 9.16 6.86
N ASN A 208 -9.11 8.43 5.78
CA ASN A 208 -9.20 6.96 5.79
C ASN A 208 -7.86 6.24 5.61
N THR A 209 -6.81 6.97 5.27
CA THR A 209 -5.53 6.40 4.82
C THR A 209 -4.35 6.80 5.70
N LEU A 210 -4.54 7.81 6.55
CA LEU A 210 -3.53 8.28 7.46
C LEU A 210 -3.65 7.58 8.82
N GLU A 211 -2.52 7.22 9.43
CA GLU A 211 -2.52 6.85 10.83
C GLU A 211 -2.92 8.06 11.68
N LYS A 212 -3.86 7.89 12.62
CA LYS A 212 -4.35 8.97 13.50
C LYS A 212 -3.24 9.80 14.16
N LYS A 213 -2.10 9.18 14.46
CA LYS A 213 -0.94 9.85 15.06
C LYS A 213 -0.38 10.98 14.19
N ALA A 214 -0.68 11.00 12.89
CA ALA A 214 -0.23 12.00 11.94
C ALA A 214 -1.30 13.07 11.64
N PHE A 215 -2.49 13.03 12.27
CA PHE A 215 -3.51 14.06 12.05
C PHE A 215 -3.05 15.47 12.47
N HIS A 216 -2.08 15.56 13.39
CA HIS A 216 -1.43 16.81 13.78
C HIS A 216 -0.75 17.55 12.62
N LEU A 217 -0.55 16.90 11.46
CA LEU A 217 0.03 17.51 10.26
C LEU A 217 -0.96 18.45 9.54
N PHE A 218 -2.26 18.28 9.78
CA PHE A 218 -3.30 19.12 9.17
C PHE A 218 -3.80 20.18 10.12
N LEU A 219 -3.99 19.79 11.39
CA LEU A 219 -4.73 20.55 12.38
C LEU A 219 -4.10 20.39 13.76
N ASN A 220 -4.24 21.40 14.62
CA ASN A 220 -3.68 21.49 15.96
C ASN A 220 -4.73 21.17 17.03
N ASP A 221 -4.53 20.09 17.78
CA ASP A 221 -5.44 19.67 18.87
C ASP A 221 -5.49 20.64 20.06
N GLN A 222 -4.57 21.60 20.14
CA GLN A 222 -4.61 22.66 21.15
C GLN A 222 -5.68 23.71 20.83
N HIS A 223 -6.05 23.89 19.56
CA HIS A 223 -7.08 24.83 19.14
C HIS A 223 -8.46 24.17 19.20
N LEU A 224 -9.44 24.81 19.84
CA LEU A 224 -10.75 24.19 20.12
C LEU A 224 -11.47 23.76 18.84
N LEU A 225 -11.51 24.64 17.82
CA LEU A 225 -12.21 24.36 16.56
C LEU A 225 -11.54 23.24 15.76
N GLU A 226 -10.21 23.20 15.79
CA GLU A 226 -9.43 22.18 15.09
C GLU A 226 -9.52 20.81 15.77
N ASP A 227 -9.48 20.75 17.10
CA ASP A 227 -9.70 19.50 17.85
C ASP A 227 -11.09 18.90 17.62
N LEU A 228 -12.11 19.76 17.48
CA LEU A 228 -13.45 19.33 17.11
C LEU A 228 -13.43 18.63 15.74
N VAL A 229 -12.74 19.19 14.76
CA VAL A 229 -12.57 18.58 13.42
C VAL A 229 -11.79 17.27 13.52
N LEU A 230 -10.69 17.24 14.29
CA LEU A 230 -9.86 16.04 14.49
C LEU A 230 -10.63 14.87 15.14
N CYS A 231 -11.63 15.19 15.96
CA CYS A 231 -12.50 14.21 16.61
C CYS A 231 -13.74 13.84 15.77
N ALA A 232 -14.07 14.61 14.72
CA ALA A 232 -15.27 14.42 13.91
C ALA A 232 -15.12 13.33 12.84
N SER A 233 -16.24 12.91 12.27
CA SER A 233 -16.30 12.08 11.06
C SER A 233 -16.25 12.97 9.80
N PRO A 234 -15.81 12.43 8.63
CA PRO A 234 -15.87 13.16 7.37
C PRO A 234 -17.29 13.63 7.02
N ASP A 235 -18.31 12.82 7.32
CA ASP A 235 -19.72 13.16 7.07
C ASP A 235 -20.17 14.38 7.89
N PHE A 236 -19.77 14.44 9.17
CA PHE A 236 -20.01 15.62 10.01
C PHE A 236 -19.31 16.85 9.43
N ILE A 237 -18.03 16.73 9.05
CA ILE A 237 -17.27 17.85 8.52
C ILE A 237 -17.91 18.39 7.24
N GLU A 238 -18.35 17.52 6.33
CA GLU A 238 -19.01 17.92 5.10
C GLU A 238 -20.35 18.62 5.37
N GLN A 239 -21.17 18.08 6.27
CA GLN A 239 -22.47 18.65 6.63
C GLN A 239 -22.34 20.05 7.25
N TYR A 240 -21.35 20.27 8.11
CA TYR A 240 -21.18 21.53 8.84
C TYR A 240 -20.04 22.40 8.30
N LYS A 241 -19.49 22.09 7.11
CA LYS A 241 -18.38 22.82 6.48
C LYS A 241 -18.61 24.34 6.43
N PRO A 242 -19.78 24.87 6.03
CA PRO A 242 -20.00 26.33 6.00
C PRO A 242 -19.85 26.99 7.36
N ILE A 243 -20.31 26.34 8.43
CA ILE A 243 -20.20 26.85 9.80
C ILE A 243 -18.74 26.80 10.26
N LEU A 244 -18.04 25.68 10.04
CA LEU A 244 -16.63 25.54 10.40
C LEU A 244 -15.75 26.60 9.73
N LEU A 245 -15.97 26.85 8.44
CA LEU A 245 -15.25 27.89 7.69
C LEU A 245 -15.57 29.30 8.19
N TYR A 246 -16.84 29.58 8.53
CA TYR A 246 -17.24 30.86 9.12
C TYR A 246 -16.59 31.10 10.49
N LEU A 247 -16.50 30.07 11.33
CA LEU A 247 -15.90 30.19 12.66
C LEU A 247 -14.39 30.40 12.59
N ALA A 248 -13.71 29.73 11.66
CA ALA A 248 -12.26 29.79 11.50
C ALA A 248 -11.72 31.11 10.92
N ASP A 249 -12.58 32.08 10.57
CA ASP A 249 -12.31 33.48 10.18
C ASP A 249 -10.82 33.90 10.20
N ASP A 250 -10.22 34.13 9.03
CA ASP A 250 -8.79 34.46 8.85
C ASP A 250 -7.79 33.50 9.56
N ASN A 251 -8.12 32.21 9.63
CA ASN A 251 -7.39 31.16 10.36
C ASN A 251 -7.38 31.32 11.89
N HIS A 252 -8.29 32.10 12.48
CA HIS A 252 -8.44 32.23 13.93
C HIS A 252 -9.22 31.06 14.54
N THR A 253 -8.50 29.98 14.81
CA THR A 253 -9.02 28.73 15.36
C THR A 253 -8.82 28.57 16.88
N ASP A 254 -8.03 29.47 17.49
CA ASP A 254 -7.77 29.52 18.93
C ASP A 254 -8.63 30.58 19.63
N LEU A 255 -9.94 30.36 19.66
CA LEU A 255 -10.86 31.19 20.45
C LEU A 255 -11.60 30.37 21.50
N PRO A 256 -11.96 30.98 22.65
CA PRO A 256 -12.84 30.33 23.63
C PRO A 256 -14.21 30.00 23.01
N ALA A 257 -14.82 28.89 23.44
CA ALA A 257 -16.11 28.42 22.94
C ALA A 257 -17.21 29.50 22.93
N LYS A 258 -17.28 30.30 24.01
CA LYS A 258 -18.24 31.41 24.13
C LYS A 258 -18.12 32.45 23.02
N THR A 259 -16.91 32.68 22.52
CA THR A 259 -16.67 33.64 21.43
C THR A 259 -17.22 33.09 20.12
N TYR A 260 -17.01 31.80 19.84
CA TYR A 260 -17.59 31.15 18.67
C TYR A 260 -19.12 31.13 18.70
N LEU A 261 -19.72 30.75 19.83
CA LEU A 261 -21.17 30.75 19.98
C LEU A 261 -21.76 32.15 19.75
N ARG A 262 -21.11 33.21 20.24
CA ARG A 262 -21.51 34.61 19.97
C ARG A 262 -21.41 34.97 18.49
N LYS A 263 -20.39 34.52 17.76
CA LYS A 263 -20.29 34.74 16.31
C LYS A 263 -21.49 34.14 15.57
N LEU A 264 -22.04 33.02 16.06
CA LEU A 264 -23.18 32.34 15.47
C LEU A 264 -24.54 32.96 15.83
N GLU A 265 -24.60 33.85 16.82
CA GLU A 265 -25.84 34.53 17.20
C GLU A 265 -26.38 35.37 16.01
N GLY A 266 -27.62 35.09 15.62
CA GLY A 266 -28.29 35.80 14.52
C GLY A 266 -27.85 35.39 13.10
N GLN A 267 -26.95 34.40 12.97
CA GLN A 267 -26.56 33.85 11.66
C GLN A 267 -27.61 32.85 11.15
N THR A 268 -27.69 32.71 9.82
CA THR A 268 -28.60 31.78 9.15
C THR A 268 -27.79 30.69 8.45
N PHE A 269 -27.53 29.59 9.16
CA PHE A 269 -26.96 28.37 8.59
C PHE A 269 -27.92 27.20 8.78
N ASP A 270 -27.93 26.26 7.84
CA ASP A 270 -28.65 25.00 8.00
C ASP A 270 -28.09 24.23 9.20
N HIS A 271 -28.98 23.59 9.97
CA HIS A 271 -28.62 22.81 11.17
C HIS A 271 -27.85 23.60 12.26
N LEU A 272 -27.87 24.94 12.24
CA LEU A 272 -27.10 25.76 13.19
C LEU A 272 -27.37 25.42 14.67
N SER A 273 -28.64 25.25 15.04
CA SER A 273 -29.03 24.89 16.41
C SER A 273 -28.44 23.55 16.87
N GLU A 274 -28.40 22.57 15.96
CA GLU A 274 -27.80 21.27 16.22
C GLU A 274 -26.27 21.37 16.36
N PHE A 275 -25.62 22.11 15.46
CA PHE A 275 -24.18 22.37 15.56
C PHE A 275 -23.81 23.03 16.89
N CYS A 276 -24.55 24.06 17.31
CA CYS A 276 -24.31 24.72 18.61
C CYS A 276 -24.41 23.74 19.78
N GLN A 277 -25.39 22.83 19.79
CA GLN A 277 -25.51 21.81 20.84
C GLN A 277 -24.32 20.84 20.84
N ILE A 278 -23.88 20.39 19.66
CA ILE A 278 -22.70 19.52 19.51
C ILE A 278 -21.44 20.23 19.97
N PHE A 279 -21.27 21.49 19.58
CA PHE A 279 -20.12 22.31 19.92
C PHE A 279 -20.02 22.54 21.44
N GLU A 280 -21.13 22.87 22.10
CA GLU A 280 -21.21 23.00 23.56
C GLU A 280 -20.91 21.67 24.27
N ALA A 281 -21.43 20.55 23.75
CA ALA A 281 -21.14 19.23 24.30
C ALA A 281 -19.66 18.86 24.17
N PHE A 282 -19.06 19.14 23.02
CA PHE A 282 -17.65 18.89 22.76
C PHE A 282 -16.75 19.70 23.71
N ASP A 283 -16.98 21.01 23.83
CA ASP A 283 -16.23 21.89 24.74
C ASP A 283 -16.33 21.41 26.19
N SER A 284 -17.53 21.03 26.64
CA SER A 284 -17.72 20.50 28.00
C SER A 284 -16.99 19.18 28.24
N VAL A 285 -17.00 18.25 27.28
CA VAL A 285 -16.22 17.02 27.35
C VAL A 285 -14.72 17.30 27.38
N ARG A 286 -14.22 18.22 26.54
CA ARG A 286 -12.82 18.63 26.49
C ARG A 286 -12.35 19.21 27.83
N GLN A 287 -13.21 19.99 28.49
CA GLN A 287 -12.98 20.52 29.84
C GLN A 287 -13.21 19.51 30.98
N LYS A 288 -13.53 18.25 30.65
CA LYS A 288 -13.84 17.16 31.59
C LYS A 288 -15.09 17.37 32.45
N ASN A 289 -16.04 18.17 31.97
CA ASN A 289 -17.27 18.53 32.69
C ASN A 289 -18.45 17.60 32.39
N TYR A 290 -18.29 16.29 32.61
CA TYR A 290 -19.23 15.27 32.10
C TYR A 290 -20.66 15.28 32.67
N LYS A 291 -20.98 16.06 33.71
CA LYS A 291 -22.28 16.01 34.42
C LYS A 291 -23.11 17.29 34.32
N GLN A 292 -22.78 18.19 33.40
CA GLN A 292 -23.54 19.42 33.23
C GLN A 292 -24.94 19.13 32.68
N ARG A 293 -25.99 19.45 33.46
CA ARG A 293 -27.38 19.04 33.19
C ARG A 293 -28.02 19.63 31.93
N ASN A 294 -27.53 20.78 31.47
CA ASN A 294 -28.13 21.50 30.33
C ASN A 294 -27.43 21.18 29.00
N ILE A 295 -26.53 20.19 28.97
CA ILE A 295 -25.76 19.81 27.78
C ILE A 295 -26.24 18.45 27.29
N ASN A 296 -26.54 18.38 25.99
CA ASN A 296 -26.91 17.13 25.32
C ASN A 296 -25.66 16.42 24.77
N TYR A 297 -25.04 15.58 25.59
CA TYR A 297 -23.85 14.82 25.19
C TYR A 297 -24.14 13.74 24.14
N ASP A 298 -25.38 13.23 24.08
CA ASP A 298 -25.74 12.15 23.15
C ASP A 298 -25.54 12.56 21.68
N ALA A 299 -25.63 13.86 21.39
CA ALA A 299 -25.37 14.42 20.08
C ALA A 299 -23.96 14.10 19.56
N LEU A 300 -22.94 14.04 20.43
CA LEU A 300 -21.57 13.68 20.03
C LEU A 300 -21.50 12.23 19.50
N PHE A 301 -22.21 11.31 20.14
CA PHE A 301 -22.16 9.90 19.79
C PHE A 301 -23.01 9.58 18.56
N LEU A 302 -24.15 10.26 18.41
CA LEU A 302 -25.01 10.17 17.21
C LEU A 302 -24.24 10.60 15.94
N HIS A 303 -23.36 11.59 16.07
CA HIS A 303 -22.49 12.07 14.98
C HIS A 303 -21.13 11.36 14.91
N HIS A 304 -20.99 10.23 15.60
CA HIS A 304 -19.82 9.35 15.56
C HIS A 304 -18.47 10.02 15.91
N PHE A 305 -18.47 11.00 16.82
CA PHE A 305 -17.24 11.61 17.31
C PHE A 305 -16.33 10.55 17.94
N ARG A 306 -15.01 10.73 17.81
CA ARG A 306 -13.96 9.83 18.29
C ARG A 306 -13.02 10.56 19.24
N ILE A 307 -13.49 10.92 20.42
CA ILE A 307 -12.77 11.77 21.40
C ILE A 307 -11.80 10.91 22.26
N PRO A 308 -10.48 10.94 22.04
CA PRO A 308 -9.57 9.99 22.68
C PRO A 308 -9.44 10.18 24.18
N SER A 309 -9.41 11.43 24.64
CA SER A 309 -9.36 11.79 26.06
C SER A 309 -10.57 11.25 26.83
N LEU A 310 -11.77 11.39 26.26
CA LEU A 310 -13.00 10.86 26.84
C LEU A 310 -12.99 9.33 26.92
N LEU A 311 -12.56 8.64 25.85
CA LEU A 311 -12.45 7.19 25.86
C LEU A 311 -11.50 6.70 26.97
N GLN A 312 -10.35 7.37 27.15
CA GLN A 312 -9.42 7.04 28.23
C GLN A 312 -10.03 7.25 29.62
N ASP A 313 -10.76 8.34 29.82
CA ASP A 313 -11.40 8.63 31.10
C ASP A 313 -12.52 7.61 31.41
N ILE A 314 -13.32 7.20 30.43
CA ILE A 314 -14.32 6.13 30.56
C ILE A 314 -13.65 4.79 30.87
N GLN A 315 -12.59 4.42 30.14
CA GLN A 315 -11.85 3.18 30.38
C GLN A 315 -11.23 3.14 31.77
N LYS A 316 -10.66 4.26 32.22
CA LYS A 316 -10.11 4.42 33.56
C LYS A 316 -11.21 4.30 34.62
N TRP A 317 -12.37 4.92 34.38
CA TRP A 317 -13.52 4.83 35.25
C TRP A 317 -14.06 3.41 35.36
N ALA A 318 -14.19 2.66 34.25
CA ALA A 318 -14.82 1.33 34.16
C ALA A 318 -13.93 0.17 34.63
N LYS A 319 -12.60 0.33 34.59
CA LYS A 319 -11.64 -0.73 34.90
C LYS A 319 -11.84 -1.39 36.28
N PRO A 320 -12.07 -0.65 37.39
CA PRO A 320 -12.33 -1.25 38.70
C PRO A 320 -13.62 -2.10 38.75
N GLN A 321 -14.67 -1.70 38.04
CA GLN A 321 -15.98 -2.35 37.99
C GLN A 321 -15.89 -3.63 37.16
N MET A 322 -15.26 -3.56 35.99
CA MET A 322 -14.98 -4.73 35.15
C MET A 322 -14.17 -5.79 35.90
N LYS A 323 -13.15 -5.36 36.68
CA LYS A 323 -12.35 -6.27 37.51
C LYS A 323 -13.20 -7.00 38.55
N LYS A 324 -14.17 -6.33 39.18
CA LYS A 324 -15.09 -6.96 40.17
C LYS A 324 -15.94 -8.06 39.51
N LEU A 325 -16.29 -7.90 38.24
CA LEU A 325 -17.12 -8.83 37.48
C LEU A 325 -16.34 -9.95 36.79
N GLY A 326 -15.00 -9.95 36.89
CA GLY A 326 -14.15 -10.92 36.19
C GLY A 326 -13.98 -10.62 34.69
N LEU A 327 -14.36 -9.42 34.22
CA LEU A 327 -14.26 -8.99 32.82
C LEU A 327 -12.90 -8.31 32.59
N LEU A 328 -11.84 -9.09 32.41
CA LEU A 328 -10.45 -8.58 32.50
C LEU A 328 -9.85 -8.04 31.18
N HIS A 329 -10.61 -8.01 30.08
CA HIS A 329 -10.04 -7.67 28.78
C HIS A 329 -9.96 -6.16 28.51
N ARG A 330 -8.72 -5.65 28.27
CA ARG A 330 -8.40 -4.23 28.01
C ARG A 330 -9.07 -3.61 26.76
N LYS A 331 -9.82 -4.36 25.96
CA LYS A 331 -10.32 -3.95 24.63
C LYS A 331 -11.85 -3.85 24.52
N GLN A 332 -12.57 -3.96 25.63
CA GLN A 332 -14.04 -4.01 25.63
C GLN A 332 -14.71 -2.66 25.33
N ILE A 333 -14.15 -1.53 25.78
CA ILE A 333 -14.68 -0.19 25.52
C ILE A 333 -13.93 0.43 24.33
N THR A 334 -14.64 0.65 23.24
CA THR A 334 -14.13 1.20 21.96
C THR A 334 -14.91 2.45 21.56
N PHE A 335 -14.44 3.19 20.56
CA PHE A 335 -15.19 4.34 20.03
C PHE A 335 -16.58 3.96 19.48
N GLN A 336 -16.85 2.69 19.20
CA GLN A 336 -18.16 2.25 18.69
C GLN A 336 -19.20 2.13 19.81
N ASN A 337 -18.78 1.89 21.06
CA ASN A 337 -19.70 1.63 22.17
C ASN A 337 -19.51 2.58 23.37
N TYR A 338 -18.51 3.44 23.35
CA TYR A 338 -18.18 4.31 24.49
C TYR A 338 -19.28 5.30 24.87
N GLY A 339 -20.21 5.67 23.96
CA GLY A 339 -21.37 6.49 24.31
C GLY A 339 -22.27 5.85 25.36
N ALA A 340 -22.55 4.54 25.22
CA ALA A 340 -23.33 3.81 26.24
C ALA A 340 -22.60 3.75 27.59
N TRP A 341 -21.28 3.57 27.55
CA TRP A 341 -20.44 3.59 28.76
C TRP A 341 -20.36 4.98 29.38
N PHE A 342 -20.40 6.04 28.56
CA PHE A 342 -20.43 7.41 29.02
C PHE A 342 -21.70 7.70 29.82
N THR A 343 -22.87 7.27 29.35
CA THR A 343 -24.14 7.40 30.09
C THR A 343 -24.05 6.76 31.48
N LEU A 344 -23.46 5.57 31.59
CA LEU A 344 -23.23 4.88 32.88
C LEU A 344 -22.23 5.63 33.77
N MET A 345 -21.17 6.20 33.18
CA MET A 345 -20.21 7.02 33.91
C MET A 345 -20.85 8.29 34.50
N GLN A 346 -21.81 8.89 33.79
CA GLN A 346 -22.52 10.08 34.25
C GLN A 346 -23.40 9.79 35.47
N THR A 347 -24.12 8.66 35.47
CA THR A 347 -25.03 8.28 36.57
C THR A 347 -24.30 7.70 37.78
N SER A 348 -23.05 7.23 37.60
CA SER A 348 -22.31 6.48 38.63
C SER A 348 -23.04 5.22 39.10
N ASP A 349 -23.99 4.69 38.31
CA ASP A 349 -24.82 3.55 38.65
C ASP A 349 -24.08 2.23 38.36
N THR A 350 -23.57 1.61 39.43
CA THR A 350 -22.82 0.36 39.33
C THR A 350 -23.71 -0.87 39.09
N GLN A 351 -25.02 -0.83 39.39
CA GLN A 351 -25.93 -1.95 39.10
C GLN A 351 -26.36 -1.93 37.63
N ALA A 352 -26.64 -0.74 37.08
CA ALA A 352 -26.86 -0.58 35.65
C ALA A 352 -25.63 -0.98 34.82
N PHE A 353 -24.42 -0.79 35.37
CA PHE A 353 -23.16 -1.25 34.76
C PHE A 353 -23.10 -2.77 34.59
N GLU A 354 -23.49 -3.54 35.61
CA GLU A 354 -23.49 -5.01 35.57
C GLU A 354 -24.48 -5.52 34.50
N HIS A 355 -25.70 -4.98 34.50
CA HIS A 355 -26.73 -5.34 33.53
C HIS A 355 -26.38 -4.92 32.10
N ALA A 356 -25.74 -3.75 31.92
CA ALA A 356 -25.28 -3.30 30.61
C ALA A 356 -24.13 -4.17 30.09
N ALA A 357 -23.17 -4.55 30.93
CA ALA A 357 -22.09 -5.44 30.54
C ALA A 357 -22.61 -6.81 30.06
N GLU A 358 -23.64 -7.36 30.72
CA GLU A 358 -24.34 -8.57 30.26
C GLU A 358 -25.09 -8.35 28.93
N LYS A 359 -25.84 -7.25 28.81
CA LYS A 359 -26.64 -6.92 27.60
C LYS A 359 -25.78 -6.66 26.35
N PHE A 360 -24.57 -6.12 26.51
CA PHE A 360 -23.62 -5.92 25.42
C PHE A 360 -22.88 -7.19 25.00
N GLY A 361 -23.24 -8.36 25.54
CA GLY A 361 -22.65 -9.65 25.14
C GLY A 361 -21.21 -9.82 25.60
N TYR A 362 -20.77 -9.10 26.64
CA TYR A 362 -19.50 -9.41 27.31
C TYR A 362 -19.68 -10.64 28.18
N GLU A 363 -19.86 -11.80 27.54
CA GLU A 363 -19.87 -13.06 28.25
C GLU A 363 -18.47 -13.34 28.80
N LYS A 364 -18.42 -13.94 29.99
CA LYS A 364 -17.19 -14.29 30.71
C LYS A 364 -16.25 -15.23 29.94
N GLU A 365 -16.67 -15.82 28.81
CA GLU A 365 -15.90 -16.85 28.08
C GLU A 365 -15.80 -16.68 26.54
N THR A 366 -16.63 -15.89 25.84
CA THR A 366 -16.64 -15.84 24.36
C THR A 366 -15.83 -14.71 23.70
N LEU A 367 -15.09 -13.90 24.47
CA LEU A 367 -14.17 -12.86 23.95
C LEU A 367 -12.71 -13.11 24.34
N LYS A 368 -12.29 -14.37 24.52
CA LYS A 368 -10.88 -14.69 24.67
C LYS A 368 -10.28 -14.79 23.26
N PRO A 369 -9.46 -13.82 22.81
CA PRO A 369 -8.82 -13.92 21.51
C PRO A 369 -7.93 -15.16 21.49
N THR A 370 -7.96 -15.88 20.37
CA THR A 370 -7.08 -17.02 20.18
C THR A 370 -5.64 -16.54 20.17
N VAL A 371 -4.82 -17.12 21.04
CA VAL A 371 -3.40 -16.81 21.09
C VAL A 371 -2.71 -17.59 19.98
N VAL A 372 -2.03 -16.89 19.08
CA VAL A 372 -1.33 -17.49 17.93
C VAL A 372 0.16 -17.22 18.02
N ASP A 373 0.95 -18.22 17.65
CA ASP A 373 2.38 -18.07 17.40
C ASP A 373 2.63 -17.91 15.91
N LEU A 374 3.69 -17.17 15.59
CA LEU A 374 4.10 -16.88 14.22
C LEU A 374 5.54 -17.35 13.99
N TRP A 375 5.77 -18.12 12.93
CA TRP A 375 7.11 -18.40 12.42
C TRP A 375 7.14 -18.13 10.92
N GLY A 376 7.66 -16.97 10.52
CA GLY A 376 7.61 -16.60 9.12
C GLY A 376 7.98 -15.15 8.88
N SER A 377 7.38 -14.56 7.86
CA SER A 377 7.70 -13.23 7.37
C SER A 377 6.60 -12.21 7.66
N CYS A 378 6.68 -11.05 7.00
CA CYS A 378 5.60 -10.09 7.02
C CYS A 378 4.31 -10.68 6.45
N ILE A 379 4.38 -11.72 5.61
CA ILE A 379 3.20 -12.33 4.99
C ILE A 379 2.32 -12.99 6.04
N SER A 380 2.86 -13.84 6.92
CA SER A 380 2.06 -14.49 7.98
C SER A 380 1.55 -13.51 9.03
N ARG A 381 2.33 -12.49 9.39
CA ARG A 381 1.91 -11.46 10.36
C ARG A 381 0.84 -10.50 9.83
N THR A 382 0.99 -10.00 8.61
CA THR A 382 0.18 -8.87 8.12
C THR A 382 -1.30 -9.21 8.02
N ASN A 383 -1.68 -10.47 7.78
CA ASN A 383 -3.09 -10.88 7.80
C ASN A 383 -3.79 -10.49 9.11
N LEU A 384 -3.10 -10.62 10.24
CA LEU A 384 -3.66 -10.30 11.56
C LEU A 384 -3.82 -8.79 11.80
N ASN A 385 -3.17 -7.93 11.00
CA ASN A 385 -3.40 -6.49 11.06
C ASN A 385 -4.76 -6.09 10.48
N PHE A 386 -5.36 -6.94 9.63
CA PHE A 386 -6.71 -6.75 9.09
C PHE A 386 -7.80 -7.31 10.02
N ASP A 387 -7.43 -7.81 11.19
CA ASP A 387 -8.37 -8.33 12.20
C ASP A 387 -8.88 -7.21 13.13
N ASP A 388 -9.76 -6.36 12.61
CA ASP A 388 -10.35 -5.23 13.35
C ASP A 388 -11.08 -5.66 14.64
N GLU A 389 -11.71 -6.83 14.59
CA GLU A 389 -12.42 -7.47 15.71
C GLU A 389 -11.47 -8.01 16.79
N ARG A 390 -10.17 -8.10 16.49
CA ARG A 390 -9.11 -8.55 17.42
C ARG A 390 -9.40 -9.94 17.98
N ASN A 391 -9.89 -10.83 17.12
CA ASN A 391 -10.06 -12.26 17.36
C ASN A 391 -8.73 -12.96 17.68
N PHE A 392 -7.59 -12.43 17.23
CA PHE A 392 -6.26 -13.02 17.43
C PHE A 392 -5.31 -12.12 18.23
N VAL A 393 -4.44 -12.75 19.02
CA VAL A 393 -3.30 -12.10 19.68
C VAL A 393 -2.04 -12.90 19.43
N THR A 394 -1.00 -12.25 18.92
CA THR A 394 0.31 -12.88 18.74
C THR A 394 1.06 -13.02 20.08
N SER A 395 1.57 -14.22 20.36
CA SER A 395 2.42 -14.49 21.53
C SER A 395 3.90 -14.51 21.14
N ALA A 396 4.38 -15.60 20.53
CA ALA A 396 5.72 -15.68 20.00
C ALA A 396 5.73 -15.32 18.51
N TYR A 397 6.78 -14.61 18.09
CA TYR A 397 7.01 -14.29 16.68
C TYR A 397 8.49 -14.47 16.32
N LEU A 398 8.76 -15.49 15.50
CA LEU A 398 10.05 -15.73 14.88
C LEU A 398 10.02 -15.16 13.46
N PHE A 399 10.57 -13.95 13.29
CA PHE A 399 10.52 -13.25 12.01
C PHE A 399 11.75 -13.50 11.15
N GLN A 400 11.50 -13.96 9.93
CA GLN A 400 12.47 -14.33 8.91
C GLN A 400 13.52 -15.35 9.34
N VAL A 401 13.40 -15.92 10.53
CA VAL A 401 14.17 -17.08 10.98
C VAL A 401 13.89 -18.25 10.03
N PRO A 402 14.91 -18.89 9.44
CA PRO A 402 14.74 -20.09 8.63
C PRO A 402 13.99 -21.16 9.43
N PRO A 403 13.07 -21.94 8.83
CA PRO A 403 12.30 -22.96 9.53
C PRO A 403 13.14 -24.20 9.84
N PHE A 404 14.31 -24.01 10.45
CA PHE A 404 15.23 -25.04 10.89
C PHE A 404 15.23 -25.10 12.41
N VAL A 405 15.62 -26.24 12.97
CA VAL A 405 15.82 -26.38 14.42
C VAL A 405 17.31 -26.61 14.65
N GLU A 406 18.03 -25.50 14.82
CA GLU A 406 19.42 -25.49 15.28
C GLU A 406 19.41 -25.29 16.79
N SER A 407 19.74 -26.35 17.53
CA SER A 407 19.74 -26.36 19.00
C SER A 407 21.14 -26.22 19.60
N THR A 408 22.18 -26.20 18.76
CA THR A 408 23.55 -26.04 19.22
C THR A 408 23.89 -24.55 19.17
N PRO A 409 24.42 -23.96 20.25
CA PRO A 409 24.89 -22.58 20.19
C PRO A 409 26.09 -22.45 19.26
N VAL A 410 26.14 -21.38 18.48
CA VAL A 410 27.30 -21.00 17.67
C VAL A 410 28.42 -20.55 18.59
N ASN A 411 29.67 -20.86 18.21
CA ASN A 411 30.83 -20.25 18.85
C ASN A 411 31.12 -18.89 18.19
N TYR A 412 30.78 -17.80 18.85
CA TYR A 412 31.00 -16.44 18.34
C TYR A 412 31.48 -15.50 19.45
N ASN A 413 32.07 -14.36 19.07
CA ASN A 413 32.53 -13.34 20.01
C ASN A 413 31.32 -12.58 20.61
N LYS A 414 30.81 -13.08 21.74
CA LYS A 414 29.67 -12.48 22.45
C LYS A 414 29.93 -11.03 22.89
N GLU A 415 31.17 -10.71 23.26
CA GLU A 415 31.54 -9.35 23.66
C GLU A 415 31.45 -8.36 22.50
N ALA A 416 31.69 -8.79 21.26
CA ALA A 416 31.58 -7.92 20.09
C ALA A 416 30.14 -7.49 19.79
N VAL A 417 29.15 -8.26 20.26
CA VAL A 417 27.73 -8.02 19.94
C VAL A 417 26.87 -7.66 21.15
N LYS A 418 27.49 -7.40 22.31
CA LYS A 418 26.82 -7.08 23.57
C LYS A 418 26.10 -5.73 23.61
N ASP A 419 26.29 -4.89 22.59
CA ASP A 419 25.60 -3.60 22.52
C ASP A 419 24.40 -3.65 21.55
N TYR A 420 24.25 -4.75 20.79
CA TYR A 420 23.14 -4.99 19.88
C TYR A 420 21.95 -5.64 20.61
N HIS A 421 21.26 -4.86 21.44
CA HIS A 421 20.10 -5.34 22.22
C HIS A 421 18.88 -4.41 22.15
N SER A 422 19.04 -3.26 21.49
CA SER A 422 18.07 -2.17 21.51
C SER A 422 16.86 -2.46 20.61
N SER A 423 16.99 -3.36 19.63
CA SER A 423 15.90 -3.75 18.74
C SER A 423 15.49 -5.20 18.92
N TRP A 424 14.22 -5.49 18.65
CA TRP A 424 13.68 -6.85 18.63
C TRP A 424 14.33 -7.73 17.54
N TYR A 425 14.81 -7.13 16.43
CA TYR A 425 15.54 -7.86 15.40
C TYR A 425 16.87 -8.42 15.94
N ASP A 426 17.59 -7.64 16.74
CA ASP A 426 18.86 -8.09 17.33
C ASP A 426 18.65 -9.25 18.27
N GLN A 427 17.58 -9.19 19.06
CA GLN A 427 17.23 -10.25 19.99
C GLN A 427 16.98 -11.57 19.25
N ILE A 428 16.30 -11.53 18.09
CA ILE A 428 16.11 -12.73 17.26
C ILE A 428 17.44 -13.30 16.78
N VAL A 429 18.33 -12.46 16.24
CA VAL A 429 19.66 -12.90 15.76
C VAL A 429 20.45 -13.54 16.90
N GLN A 430 20.44 -12.92 18.09
CA GLN A 430 21.14 -13.48 19.24
C GLN A 430 20.53 -14.80 19.73
N ASP A 431 19.20 -14.96 19.63
CA ASP A 431 18.54 -16.23 19.94
C ASP A 431 18.83 -17.32 18.91
N GLU A 432 18.99 -16.98 17.62
CA GLU A 432 19.48 -17.89 16.58
C GLU A 432 20.91 -18.35 16.91
N LEU A 433 21.82 -17.41 17.16
CA LEU A 433 23.21 -17.72 17.50
C LEU A 433 23.35 -18.51 18.82
N ALA A 434 22.45 -18.30 19.79
CA ALA A 434 22.42 -19.03 21.04
C ALA A 434 21.71 -20.40 20.95
N GLY A 435 21.06 -20.73 19.83
CA GLY A 435 20.26 -21.94 19.67
C GLY A 435 19.00 -21.97 20.56
N THR A 436 18.52 -20.80 21.00
CA THR A 436 17.41 -20.66 21.97
C THR A 436 16.09 -20.25 21.34
N TYR A 437 16.06 -19.82 20.08
CA TYR A 437 14.85 -19.31 19.43
C TYR A 437 13.68 -20.31 19.45
N ILE A 438 13.93 -21.61 19.21
CA ILE A 438 12.87 -22.64 19.20
C ILE A 438 12.19 -22.77 20.58
N LYS A 439 12.93 -22.49 21.66
CA LYS A 439 12.39 -22.51 23.02
C LYS A 439 11.26 -21.50 23.17
N LYS A 440 11.32 -20.36 22.47
CA LYS A 440 10.25 -19.35 22.49
C LYS A 440 8.91 -19.92 22.03
N LEU A 441 8.90 -20.74 20.99
CA LEU A 441 7.68 -21.43 20.52
C LEU A 441 7.25 -22.53 21.49
N ILE A 442 8.19 -23.37 21.94
CA ILE A 442 7.87 -24.49 22.83
C ILE A 442 7.23 -24.01 24.14
N THR A 443 7.75 -22.93 24.72
CA THR A 443 7.24 -22.37 25.99
C THR A 443 6.11 -21.34 25.80
N SER A 444 5.74 -21.03 24.56
CA SER A 444 4.69 -20.04 24.28
C SER A 444 3.32 -20.55 24.74
N PRO A 445 2.42 -19.67 25.23
CA PRO A 445 1.01 -19.98 25.41
C PRO A 445 0.20 -20.09 24.11
N GLY A 446 0.83 -19.97 22.93
CA GLY A 446 0.14 -20.03 21.63
C GLY A 446 -0.59 -21.36 21.41
N GLU A 447 -1.85 -21.25 21.00
CA GLU A 447 -2.77 -22.36 20.73
C GLU A 447 -2.64 -22.85 19.29
N TRP A 448 -2.35 -21.92 18.37
CA TRP A 448 -2.16 -22.17 16.94
C TRP A 448 -0.82 -21.60 16.46
N LEU A 449 -0.25 -22.22 15.42
CA LEU A 449 0.93 -21.72 14.71
C LEU A 449 0.56 -21.29 13.29
N LEU A 450 0.87 -20.04 12.93
CA LEU A 450 0.93 -19.62 11.53
C LEU A 450 2.39 -19.69 11.07
N ILE A 451 2.64 -20.37 9.97
CA ILE A 451 3.99 -20.57 9.43
C ILE A 451 4.05 -20.24 7.94
N ASP A 452 5.16 -19.63 7.51
CA ASP A 452 5.47 -19.42 6.11
C ASP A 452 6.96 -19.60 5.81
N PHE A 453 7.31 -19.97 4.58
CA PHE A 453 8.67 -20.36 4.18
C PHE A 453 9.37 -19.29 3.33
N PHE A 454 8.93 -18.03 3.41
CA PHE A 454 9.55 -16.93 2.66
C PHE A 454 11.05 -16.78 2.95
N SER A 455 11.48 -17.05 4.19
CA SER A 455 12.88 -16.93 4.63
C SER A 455 13.85 -17.80 3.85
N LEU A 456 13.39 -18.91 3.24
CA LEU A 456 14.22 -19.75 2.35
C LEU A 456 14.68 -19.03 1.09
N SER A 457 14.01 -17.93 0.71
CA SER A 457 14.40 -17.06 -0.39
C SER A 457 15.01 -15.74 0.07
N SER A 458 15.33 -15.60 1.35
CA SER A 458 15.83 -14.35 1.92
C SER A 458 17.27 -14.09 1.46
N PRO A 459 17.58 -12.90 0.92
CA PRO A 459 18.97 -12.52 0.59
C PRO A 459 19.78 -12.10 1.84
N ARG A 460 19.27 -12.33 3.04
CA ARG A 460 19.84 -11.85 4.32
C ARG A 460 20.23 -12.99 5.25
N ALA A 461 20.60 -14.13 4.67
CA ALA A 461 21.11 -15.27 5.40
C ALA A 461 22.64 -15.21 5.47
N TYR A 462 23.17 -15.68 6.60
CA TYR A 462 24.59 -15.69 6.90
C TYR A 462 24.97 -17.01 7.55
N GLN A 463 26.25 -17.33 7.47
CA GLN A 463 26.84 -18.54 8.02
C GLN A 463 28.07 -18.21 8.87
N ILE A 464 28.16 -18.88 10.02
CA ILE A 464 29.38 -19.00 10.83
C ILE A 464 29.61 -20.48 11.05
N ASP A 465 30.76 -20.98 10.61
CA ASP A 465 31.08 -22.40 10.58
C ASP A 465 29.97 -23.23 9.88
N SER A 466 29.18 -24.01 10.63
CA SER A 466 28.08 -24.83 10.10
C SER A 466 26.68 -24.35 10.51
N HIS A 467 26.58 -23.17 11.15
CA HIS A 467 25.33 -22.60 11.62
C HIS A 467 24.86 -21.48 10.72
N TYR A 468 23.54 -21.46 10.50
CA TYR A 468 22.89 -20.49 9.63
C TYR A 468 21.96 -19.61 10.44
N PHE A 469 21.99 -18.32 10.16
CA PHE A 469 21.08 -17.37 10.79
C PHE A 469 20.70 -16.27 9.81
N THR A 470 19.64 -15.54 10.14
CA THR A 470 19.22 -14.37 9.36
C THR A 470 19.42 -13.08 10.12
N ASP A 471 20.09 -12.10 9.51
CA ASP A 471 20.23 -10.77 10.10
C ASP A 471 19.59 -9.74 9.18
N PHE A 472 18.39 -9.28 9.58
CA PHE A 472 17.62 -8.32 8.79
C PHE A 472 18.36 -7.01 8.56
N ARG A 473 19.21 -6.56 9.51
CA ARG A 473 19.97 -5.30 9.39
C ARG A 473 21.39 -5.52 8.85
N GLY A 474 21.91 -6.73 9.00
CA GLY A 474 23.28 -7.10 8.60
C GLY A 474 24.37 -6.56 9.53
N GLU A 475 24.01 -5.81 10.57
CA GLU A 475 24.97 -5.15 11.48
C GLU A 475 25.70 -6.17 12.37
N ILE A 476 24.99 -7.19 12.86
CA ILE A 476 25.56 -8.25 13.70
C ILE A 476 26.40 -9.18 12.82
N ALA A 477 25.87 -9.58 11.66
CA ALA A 477 26.61 -10.40 10.70
C ALA A 477 27.92 -9.74 10.28
N HIS A 478 27.90 -8.44 9.96
CA HIS A 478 29.11 -7.66 9.64
C HIS A 478 30.09 -7.61 10.81
N THR A 479 29.61 -7.35 12.03
CA THR A 479 30.45 -7.29 13.24
C THR A 479 31.12 -8.63 13.56
N LEU A 480 30.41 -9.72 13.33
CA LEU A 480 30.92 -11.08 13.51
C LEU A 480 31.73 -11.60 12.31
N GLN A 481 31.84 -10.82 11.23
CA GLN A 481 32.47 -11.23 9.96
C GLN A 481 31.86 -12.54 9.41
N ALA A 482 30.55 -12.70 9.56
CA ALA A 482 29.84 -13.86 9.06
C ALA A 482 29.81 -13.89 7.53
N GLU A 483 29.89 -15.09 6.95
CA GLU A 483 29.84 -15.28 5.50
C GLU A 483 28.40 -15.10 5.01
N SER A 484 28.20 -14.39 3.90
CA SER A 484 26.88 -14.32 3.27
C SER A 484 26.52 -15.68 2.67
N PHE A 485 25.27 -16.11 2.83
CA PHE A 485 24.79 -17.40 2.38
C PHE A 485 23.44 -17.26 1.69
N SER A 486 23.16 -18.09 0.69
CA SER A 486 21.85 -18.21 0.05
C SER A 486 21.32 -19.63 0.20
N PHE A 487 20.24 -19.81 0.96
CA PHE A 487 19.56 -21.11 1.05
C PHE A 487 19.09 -21.63 -0.31
N MET A 488 18.79 -20.72 -1.24
CA MET A 488 18.31 -21.04 -2.57
C MET A 488 19.43 -21.44 -3.53
N ASP A 489 20.63 -20.87 -3.37
CA ASP A 489 21.75 -21.08 -4.31
C ASP A 489 22.78 -22.08 -3.78
N ASP A 490 23.02 -22.07 -2.46
CA ASP A 490 24.16 -22.72 -1.84
C ASP A 490 23.80 -23.99 -1.04
N MET A 491 22.54 -24.11 -0.58
CA MET A 491 22.11 -25.27 0.20
C MET A 491 21.52 -26.39 -0.68
N PRO A 492 22.03 -27.63 -0.60
CA PRO A 492 21.43 -28.76 -1.31
C PRO A 492 19.98 -28.99 -0.88
N ILE A 493 19.10 -29.30 -1.84
CA ILE A 493 17.67 -29.61 -1.56
C ILE A 493 17.51 -30.74 -0.54
N SER A 494 18.39 -31.76 -0.59
CA SER A 494 18.37 -32.87 0.37
C SER A 494 18.63 -32.40 1.81
N GLU A 495 19.51 -31.41 1.99
CA GLU A 495 19.81 -30.83 3.30
C GLU A 495 18.67 -29.93 3.79
N LEU A 496 18.06 -29.14 2.91
CA LEU A 496 16.84 -28.38 3.21
C LEU A 496 15.71 -29.30 3.67
N GLN A 497 15.43 -30.37 2.92
CA GLN A 497 14.41 -31.36 3.28
C GLN A 497 14.72 -32.05 4.61
N ARG A 498 15.99 -32.34 4.90
CA ARG A 498 16.40 -32.92 6.19
C ARG A 498 16.07 -31.97 7.35
N ARG A 499 16.40 -30.70 7.21
CA ARG A 499 16.18 -29.67 8.24
C ARG A 499 14.69 -29.37 8.44
N ILE A 500 13.92 -29.25 7.36
CA ILE A 500 12.46 -29.07 7.40
C ILE A 500 11.79 -30.27 8.07
N ARG A 501 12.27 -31.49 7.84
CA ARG A 501 11.74 -32.69 8.51
C ARG A 501 11.88 -32.62 10.03
N ILE A 502 13.07 -32.25 10.52
CA ILE A 502 13.33 -32.07 11.96
C ILE A 502 12.42 -30.97 12.53
N CYS A 503 12.27 -29.86 11.81
CA CYS A 503 11.37 -28.78 12.19
C CYS A 503 9.91 -29.24 12.28
N ALA A 504 9.42 -29.94 11.24
CA ALA A 504 8.07 -30.50 11.19
C ALA A 504 7.78 -31.43 12.36
N GLU A 505 8.73 -32.30 12.75
CA GLU A 505 8.60 -33.18 13.92
C GLU A 505 8.43 -32.40 15.22
N VAL A 506 9.26 -31.39 15.45
CA VAL A 506 9.20 -30.53 16.65
C VAL A 506 7.87 -29.77 16.70
N LEU A 507 7.45 -29.16 15.59
CA LEU A 507 6.23 -28.39 15.53
C LEU A 507 4.98 -29.27 15.66
N LYS A 508 4.95 -30.44 15.02
CA LYS A 508 3.85 -31.40 15.14
C LYS A 508 3.72 -31.92 16.57
N LYS A 509 4.84 -32.16 17.26
CA LYS A 509 4.84 -32.52 18.69
C LYS A 509 4.25 -31.42 19.58
N ARG A 510 4.46 -30.15 19.24
CA ARG A 510 4.01 -29.00 20.05
C ARG A 510 2.57 -28.56 19.73
N TYR A 511 2.18 -28.52 18.47
CA TYR A 511 0.92 -27.92 18.02
C TYR A 511 -0.09 -28.96 17.48
N GLY A 512 0.34 -30.20 17.21
CA GLY A 512 -0.54 -31.21 16.62
C GLY A 512 -1.14 -30.74 15.30
N ASP A 513 -2.47 -30.78 15.20
CA ASP A 513 -3.22 -30.35 14.02
C ASP A 513 -3.44 -28.82 13.93
N HIS A 514 -3.01 -28.05 14.94
CA HIS A 514 -3.19 -26.60 15.03
C HIS A 514 -2.06 -25.81 14.35
N ILE A 515 -1.69 -26.24 13.15
CA ILE A 515 -0.68 -25.59 12.32
C ILE A 515 -1.36 -25.11 11.03
N ILE A 516 -1.11 -23.86 10.63
CA ILE A 516 -1.57 -23.28 9.39
C ILE A 516 -0.35 -22.79 8.60
N MET A 517 -0.06 -23.48 7.49
CA MET A 517 0.92 -23.05 6.51
C MET A 517 0.29 -22.04 5.55
N ILE A 518 0.92 -20.87 5.42
CA ILE A 518 0.51 -19.82 4.49
C ILE A 518 1.52 -19.81 3.33
N GLN A 519 1.05 -20.15 2.13
CA GLN A 519 1.90 -20.15 0.94
C GLN A 519 2.25 -18.72 0.53
N CYS A 520 3.55 -18.49 0.34
CA CYS A 520 4.07 -17.25 -0.21
C CYS A 520 4.33 -17.39 -1.71
N LYS A 521 4.22 -16.29 -2.45
CA LYS A 521 4.67 -16.19 -3.84
C LYS A 521 5.30 -14.83 -4.08
N ARG A 522 6.51 -14.78 -4.62
CA ARG A 522 7.11 -13.56 -5.15
C ARG A 522 6.47 -13.22 -6.50
N GLN A 523 5.95 -12.02 -6.65
CA GLN A 523 5.28 -11.54 -7.84
C GLN A 523 6.28 -10.89 -8.79
N SER A 524 6.19 -11.24 -10.06
CA SER A 524 6.97 -10.61 -11.13
C SER A 524 6.33 -9.34 -11.66
N VAL A 525 5.05 -9.13 -11.35
CA VAL A 525 4.28 -7.93 -11.72
C VAL A 525 3.59 -7.32 -10.51
N PHE A 526 3.33 -6.02 -10.59
CA PHE A 526 2.64 -5.26 -9.57
C PHE A 526 1.60 -4.32 -10.17
N LEU A 527 0.62 -3.93 -9.37
CA LEU A 527 -0.34 -2.87 -9.67
C LEU A 527 0.27 -1.52 -9.33
N THR A 528 0.28 -0.65 -10.33
CA THR A 528 0.69 0.76 -10.20
C THR A 528 -0.39 1.58 -9.49
N GLN A 529 -0.02 2.80 -9.11
CA GLN A 529 -0.99 3.81 -8.71
C GLN A 529 -2.07 4.00 -9.80
N GLU A 530 -1.78 3.94 -11.08
CA GLU A 530 -2.83 4.18 -12.09
C GLU A 530 -3.78 2.98 -12.24
N GLY A 531 -3.61 1.91 -11.45
CA GLY A 531 -4.39 0.67 -11.57
C GLY A 531 -3.95 -0.19 -12.75
N THR A 532 -2.84 0.18 -13.41
CA THR A 532 -2.24 -0.59 -14.50
C THR A 532 -1.22 -1.59 -13.95
N SER A 533 -1.05 -2.73 -14.63
CA SER A 533 -0.03 -3.72 -14.25
C SER A 533 1.32 -3.38 -14.88
N LYS A 534 2.41 -3.45 -14.10
CA LYS A 534 3.80 -3.32 -14.57
C LYS A 534 4.66 -4.45 -14.05
N SER A 535 5.69 -4.80 -14.81
CA SER A 535 6.71 -5.77 -14.38
C SER A 535 7.71 -5.12 -13.43
N PHE A 536 8.20 -5.89 -12.45
CA PHE A 536 9.45 -5.56 -11.78
C PHE A 536 10.63 -5.65 -12.77
N SER A 537 11.81 -5.16 -12.35
CA SER A 537 13.02 -5.26 -13.16
C SER A 537 13.40 -6.72 -13.44
N ASP A 538 14.07 -6.97 -14.56
CA ASP A 538 14.48 -8.32 -14.99
C ASP A 538 15.23 -9.07 -13.89
N LYS A 539 16.09 -8.37 -13.14
CA LYS A 539 16.82 -8.94 -11.99
C LYS A 539 15.87 -9.50 -10.91
N VAL A 540 14.77 -8.82 -10.62
CA VAL A 540 13.77 -9.27 -9.66
C VAL A 540 12.97 -10.43 -10.23
N VAL A 541 12.55 -10.34 -11.50
CA VAL A 541 11.81 -11.40 -12.20
C VAL A 541 12.60 -12.71 -12.21
N THR A 542 13.86 -12.69 -12.65
CA THR A 542 14.74 -13.88 -12.66
C THR A 542 14.95 -14.46 -11.27
N ARG A 543 15.10 -13.63 -10.24
CA ARG A 543 15.17 -14.11 -8.85
C ARG A 543 13.88 -14.82 -8.45
N ASN A 544 12.73 -14.28 -8.84
CA ASN A 544 11.42 -14.80 -8.46
C ASN A 544 11.10 -16.12 -9.15
N GLU A 545 11.51 -16.27 -10.41
CA GLU A 545 11.43 -17.52 -11.18
C GLU A 545 12.20 -18.66 -10.49
N LYS A 546 13.33 -18.35 -9.84
CA LYS A 546 14.10 -19.34 -9.07
C LYS A 546 13.53 -19.59 -7.67
N ALA A 547 13.10 -18.53 -6.98
CA ALA A 547 12.67 -18.61 -5.58
C ALA A 547 11.29 -19.29 -5.42
N ASN A 548 10.34 -19.01 -6.31
CA ASN A 548 8.96 -19.49 -6.17
C ASN A 548 8.85 -21.02 -6.17
N PRO A 549 9.49 -21.77 -7.09
CA PRO A 549 9.49 -23.24 -7.05
C PRO A 549 10.01 -23.78 -5.73
N LEU A 550 11.15 -23.26 -5.24
CA LEU A 550 11.74 -23.70 -3.98
C LEU A 550 10.78 -23.50 -2.79
N ILE A 551 10.19 -22.31 -2.67
CA ILE A 551 9.24 -22.01 -1.58
C ILE A 551 8.02 -22.95 -1.67
N TYR A 552 7.48 -23.15 -2.87
CA TYR A 552 6.32 -24.02 -3.09
C TYR A 552 6.64 -25.47 -2.71
N ASP A 553 7.71 -26.04 -3.25
CA ASP A 553 8.10 -27.43 -3.02
C ASP A 553 8.38 -27.70 -1.55
N MET A 554 9.10 -26.80 -0.88
CA MET A 554 9.40 -26.94 0.54
C MET A 554 8.15 -26.79 1.42
N SER A 555 7.21 -25.91 1.05
CA SER A 555 5.92 -25.81 1.74
C SER A 555 5.09 -27.07 1.57
N GLN A 556 4.99 -27.62 0.35
CA GLN A 556 4.27 -28.87 0.10
C GLN A 556 4.88 -30.03 0.87
N TYR A 557 6.21 -30.14 0.87
CA TYR A 557 6.91 -31.15 1.66
C TYR A 557 6.61 -31.03 3.16
N PHE A 558 6.58 -29.82 3.72
CA PHE A 558 6.20 -29.59 5.11
C PHE A 558 4.73 -29.98 5.38
N VAL A 559 3.80 -29.64 4.48
CA VAL A 559 2.38 -30.01 4.58
C VAL A 559 2.22 -31.53 4.58
N GLN A 560 2.96 -32.26 3.74
CA GLN A 560 2.94 -33.72 3.71
C GLN A 560 3.41 -34.34 5.03
N LEU A 561 4.45 -33.77 5.65
CA LEU A 561 4.98 -34.27 6.94
C LEU A 561 4.04 -33.97 8.11
N THR A 562 3.40 -32.79 8.09
CA THR A 562 2.61 -32.31 9.23
C THR A 562 1.13 -32.64 9.13
N ASN A 563 0.57 -32.77 7.92
CA ASN A 563 -0.87 -32.77 7.65
C ASN A 563 -1.57 -31.51 8.18
N CYS A 564 -0.85 -30.38 8.17
CA CYS A 564 -1.36 -29.10 8.64
C CYS A 564 -2.42 -28.52 7.70
N TYR A 565 -3.09 -27.46 8.14
CA TYR A 565 -3.89 -26.63 7.24
C TYR A 565 -2.97 -25.87 6.28
N TYR A 566 -3.40 -25.66 5.04
CA TYR A 566 -2.63 -25.00 3.99
C TYR A 566 -3.50 -23.97 3.27
N ILE A 567 -3.04 -22.72 3.25
CA ILE A 567 -3.69 -21.59 2.59
C ILE A 567 -2.83 -21.10 1.43
N ASN A 568 -3.36 -21.14 0.20
CA ASN A 568 -2.69 -20.73 -1.02
C ASN A 568 -3.51 -19.70 -1.81
N VAL A 569 -3.39 -18.45 -1.38
CA VAL A 569 -4.14 -17.31 -1.92
C VAL A 569 -3.24 -16.37 -2.72
N ALA A 570 -1.97 -16.22 -2.32
CA ALA A 570 -1.03 -15.25 -2.88
C ALA A 570 -0.90 -15.30 -4.40
N GLY A 571 -1.05 -16.48 -5.01
CA GLY A 571 -0.96 -16.66 -6.47
C GLY A 571 -2.01 -15.89 -7.28
N SER A 572 -3.16 -15.57 -6.68
CA SER A 572 -4.30 -14.93 -7.34
C SER A 572 -4.34 -13.41 -7.21
N TYR A 573 -3.31 -12.83 -6.59
CA TYR A 573 -3.17 -11.40 -6.34
C TYR A 573 -1.84 -10.90 -6.86
N LEU A 574 -1.77 -9.61 -7.18
CA LEU A 574 -0.54 -8.96 -7.60
C LEU A 574 0.14 -8.29 -6.40
N SER A 575 1.42 -7.96 -6.56
CA SER A 575 2.02 -6.97 -5.68
C SER A 575 1.34 -5.62 -5.88
N ASP A 576 1.27 -4.78 -4.87
CA ASP A 576 0.52 -3.52 -4.96
C ASP A 576 1.34 -2.33 -4.48
N GLU A 577 1.55 -1.35 -5.37
CA GLU A 577 2.27 -0.12 -5.06
C GLU A 577 1.58 0.70 -3.97
N ILE A 578 0.25 0.69 -3.97
CA ILE A 578 -0.55 1.38 -2.97
C ILE A 578 -0.91 0.48 -1.80
N GLY A 579 -0.59 -0.82 -1.84
CA GLY A 579 -0.95 -1.80 -0.81
C GLY A 579 -0.47 -1.41 0.59
N PHE A 580 -1.06 -1.98 1.63
CA PHE A 580 -0.80 -1.62 3.04
C PHE A 580 0.71 -1.66 3.37
N MET A 581 1.41 -2.65 2.84
CA MET A 581 2.84 -2.88 3.06
C MET A 581 3.76 -2.06 2.13
N GLY A 582 3.21 -1.35 1.14
CA GLY A 582 3.96 -0.67 0.08
C GLY A 582 4.58 -1.64 -0.93
N LEU A 583 5.20 -1.10 -1.99
CA LEU A 583 5.69 -1.92 -3.11
C LEU A 583 6.91 -2.77 -2.74
N GLU A 584 6.71 -4.07 -2.69
CA GLU A 584 7.75 -5.10 -2.79
C GLU A 584 7.19 -6.29 -3.59
N ASP A 585 8.06 -7.15 -4.09
CA ASP A 585 7.68 -8.35 -4.85
C ASP A 585 6.93 -9.40 -4.01
N VAL A 586 6.73 -9.16 -2.71
CA VAL A 586 5.96 -10.01 -1.81
C VAL A 586 4.87 -9.30 -1.02
N HIS A 587 4.62 -8.03 -1.35
CA HIS A 587 3.59 -7.22 -0.72
C HIS A 587 2.37 -7.14 -1.63
N TYR A 588 1.38 -7.97 -1.33
CA TYR A 588 0.18 -8.14 -2.14
C TYR A 588 -0.84 -7.00 -1.97
N GLU A 589 -1.82 -6.97 -2.87
CA GLU A 589 -3.10 -6.27 -2.67
C GLU A 589 -3.71 -6.56 -1.30
N ASP A 590 -4.36 -5.56 -0.68
CA ASP A 590 -4.98 -5.68 0.65
C ASP A 590 -5.96 -6.87 0.75
N LYS A 591 -6.72 -7.11 -0.33
CA LYS A 591 -7.68 -8.22 -0.46
C LYS A 591 -7.05 -9.61 -0.27
N CYS A 592 -5.76 -9.78 -0.59
CA CYS A 592 -5.06 -11.04 -0.36
C CYS A 592 -4.98 -11.36 1.14
N TYR A 593 -4.69 -10.34 1.96
CA TYR A 593 -4.58 -10.49 3.41
C TYR A 593 -5.95 -10.67 4.07
N GLU A 594 -6.97 -9.95 3.57
CA GLU A 594 -8.36 -10.12 4.01
C GLU A 594 -8.89 -11.53 3.74
N GLU A 595 -8.69 -12.06 2.52
CA GLU A 595 -9.10 -13.42 2.17
C GLU A 595 -8.34 -14.46 3.01
N THR A 596 -7.04 -14.30 3.18
CA THR A 596 -6.22 -15.18 4.04
C THR A 596 -6.69 -15.14 5.49
N LEU A 597 -6.98 -13.96 6.03
CA LEU A 597 -7.53 -13.79 7.39
C LEU A 597 -8.89 -14.49 7.54
N ASN A 598 -9.76 -14.40 6.53
CA ASN A 598 -11.05 -15.09 6.55
C ASN A 598 -10.89 -16.61 6.62
N TYR A 599 -9.92 -17.18 5.90
CA TYR A 599 -9.60 -18.59 6.04
C TYR A 599 -9.02 -18.94 7.42
N ILE A 600 -8.12 -18.11 7.97
CA ILE A 600 -7.60 -18.32 9.33
C ILE A 600 -8.75 -18.33 10.34
N ARG A 601 -9.68 -17.35 10.27
CA ARG A 601 -10.88 -17.30 11.12
C ARG A 601 -11.72 -18.56 10.99
N TYR A 602 -11.99 -18.99 9.76
CA TYR A 602 -12.78 -20.20 9.51
C TYR A 602 -12.12 -21.46 10.08
N ILE A 603 -10.81 -21.62 9.89
CA ILE A 603 -10.04 -22.77 10.35
C ILE A 603 -9.99 -22.83 11.87
N VAL A 604 -9.63 -21.72 12.51
CA VAL A 604 -9.51 -21.64 13.97
C VAL A 604 -10.87 -21.86 14.64
N LYS A 605 -11.94 -21.27 14.09
CA LYS A 605 -13.29 -21.38 14.65
C LYS A 605 -13.90 -22.76 14.48
N ASN A 606 -13.72 -23.39 13.31
CA ASN A 606 -14.50 -24.57 12.92
C ASN A 606 -13.69 -25.86 12.84
N THR A 607 -12.35 -25.81 12.91
CA THR A 607 -11.46 -26.98 12.75
C THR A 607 -11.91 -27.93 11.64
N PRO A 608 -12.11 -27.43 10.41
CA PRO A 608 -12.72 -28.20 9.33
C PRO A 608 -11.87 -29.41 8.94
N LYS A 609 -12.52 -30.45 8.40
CA LYS A 609 -11.82 -31.61 7.83
C LYS A 609 -11.02 -31.25 6.57
N GLN A 610 -11.54 -30.31 5.77
CA GLN A 610 -10.82 -29.75 4.62
C GLN A 610 -9.54 -29.05 5.12
N LYS A 611 -8.38 -29.49 4.61
CA LYS A 611 -7.07 -28.93 4.98
C LYS A 611 -6.51 -27.94 3.94
N TYR A 612 -7.02 -27.92 2.71
CA TYR A 612 -6.52 -27.07 1.63
C TYR A 612 -7.50 -25.93 1.33
N PHE A 613 -7.00 -24.69 1.32
CA PHE A 613 -7.75 -23.48 1.02
C PHE A 613 -7.01 -22.67 -0.05
N ALA A 614 -7.73 -22.23 -1.08
CA ALA A 614 -7.18 -21.39 -2.14
C ALA A 614 -8.16 -20.27 -2.50
N SER A 615 -7.68 -19.25 -3.23
CA SER A 615 -8.51 -18.09 -3.56
C SER A 615 -9.76 -18.50 -4.34
N LYS A 616 -10.91 -17.93 -3.97
CA LYS A 616 -12.21 -18.20 -4.60
C LYS A 616 -12.50 -17.37 -5.84
N LYS A 617 -11.57 -16.57 -6.39
CA LYS A 617 -11.82 -15.65 -7.52
C LYS A 617 -12.58 -16.33 -8.68
N GLU A 618 -13.91 -16.21 -8.61
CA GLU A 618 -14.84 -16.13 -9.72
C GLU A 618 -14.48 -14.87 -10.49
N ASN A 619 -14.40 -14.96 -11.82
CA ASN A 619 -14.41 -13.79 -12.68
C ASN A 619 -15.60 -12.91 -12.26
N ALA A 620 -15.34 -11.65 -11.95
CA ALA A 620 -16.37 -10.70 -11.52
C ALA A 620 -17.36 -10.43 -12.66
N SER A 621 -18.35 -11.31 -12.82
CA SER A 621 -19.64 -11.03 -13.41
C SER A 621 -20.65 -12.09 -12.97
N SER A 622 -21.62 -11.65 -12.17
CA SER A 622 -22.88 -12.30 -11.76
C SER A 622 -22.91 -13.16 -10.47
N LEU A 623 -23.54 -12.60 -9.44
CA LEU A 623 -24.46 -13.34 -8.55
C LEU A 623 -25.76 -13.63 -9.36
N PRO A 624 -26.58 -14.67 -9.07
CA PRO A 624 -27.05 -14.98 -7.71
C PRO A 624 -27.37 -16.45 -7.31
N SER A 625 -27.36 -16.67 -5.99
CA SER A 625 -28.35 -17.35 -5.14
C SER A 625 -28.63 -18.87 -5.16
N VAL A 626 -28.80 -19.37 -3.93
CA VAL A 626 -29.65 -20.46 -3.40
C VAL A 626 -28.99 -21.84 -3.19
N PHE A 627 -29.23 -22.30 -1.97
CA PHE A 627 -29.06 -23.62 -1.38
C PHE A 627 -29.45 -24.82 -2.27
N GLN A 628 -28.93 -25.97 -1.82
CA GLN A 628 -29.44 -27.35 -1.92
C GLN A 628 -28.95 -28.25 -3.06
N GLU A 629 -28.48 -29.44 -2.61
CA GLU A 629 -28.70 -30.79 -3.14
C GLU A 629 -28.14 -31.03 -4.57
N ASP A 630 -27.11 -31.84 -4.79
CA ASP A 630 -27.03 -33.28 -4.53
C ASP A 630 -25.56 -33.73 -4.47
N LEU A 631 -25.17 -34.40 -3.37
CA LEU A 631 -23.98 -35.26 -3.32
C LEU A 631 -24.43 -36.65 -2.87
N GLU A 632 -25.14 -37.34 -3.75
CA GLU A 632 -25.29 -38.79 -3.68
C GLU A 632 -24.83 -39.44 -4.98
N GLY A 633 -23.98 -40.46 -4.83
CA GLY A 633 -23.65 -41.40 -5.90
C GLY A 633 -22.24 -41.25 -6.46
N TYR A 634 -21.29 -41.94 -5.84
CA TYR A 634 -20.48 -43.01 -6.45
C TYR A 634 -19.17 -43.18 -5.68
N GLN A 635 -19.13 -44.20 -4.81
CA GLN A 635 -17.90 -44.95 -4.60
C GLN A 635 -17.68 -45.85 -5.82
N THR A 636 -16.47 -45.88 -6.36
CA THR A 636 -15.78 -47.09 -6.84
C THR A 636 -14.28 -46.79 -7.03
N GLU A 637 -13.49 -47.83 -6.77
CA GLU A 637 -12.03 -47.90 -6.66
C GLU A 637 -11.21 -47.54 -7.94
N PRO A 638 -9.86 -47.42 -7.85
CA PRO A 638 -9.04 -46.66 -8.79
C PRO A 638 -8.52 -47.54 -9.94
N THR A 639 -8.70 -47.09 -11.19
CA THR A 639 -7.95 -47.63 -12.34
C THR A 639 -7.86 -46.63 -13.49
N GLU A 640 -6.62 -46.44 -13.97
CA GLU A 640 -6.15 -45.84 -15.23
C GLU A 640 -6.18 -44.29 -15.35
N ASP A 641 -5.00 -43.71 -15.61
CA ASP A 641 -4.75 -42.29 -15.90
C ASP A 641 -5.71 -41.74 -16.97
N PRO A 642 -6.44 -40.63 -16.74
CA PRO A 642 -7.13 -39.95 -17.81
C PRO A 642 -6.13 -39.12 -18.62
N THR A 643 -5.70 -39.65 -19.76
CA THR A 643 -4.94 -38.87 -20.75
C THR A 643 -5.87 -37.90 -21.46
N HIS A 644 -5.96 -36.65 -20.99
CA HIS A 644 -6.53 -35.56 -21.76
C HIS A 644 -5.57 -35.20 -22.90
N ILE A 645 -5.97 -35.49 -24.14
CA ILE A 645 -5.17 -35.17 -25.33
C ILE A 645 -5.89 -34.08 -26.12
N MET A 646 -5.19 -32.96 -26.33
CA MET A 646 -5.69 -31.82 -27.09
C MET A 646 -5.04 -31.76 -28.47
N TYR A 647 -5.86 -31.57 -29.50
CA TYR A 647 -5.41 -31.36 -30.87
C TYR A 647 -5.77 -29.94 -31.30
N PRO A 648 -4.77 -29.08 -31.62
CA PRO A 648 -5.04 -27.81 -32.27
C PRO A 648 -5.45 -28.08 -33.72
N VAL A 649 -6.62 -27.60 -34.12
CA VAL A 649 -7.14 -27.74 -35.48
C VAL A 649 -7.19 -26.36 -36.14
N ARG A 650 -6.58 -26.24 -37.32
CA ARG A 650 -6.47 -24.98 -38.05
C ARG A 650 -7.49 -24.93 -39.18
N PHE A 651 -8.21 -23.82 -39.28
CA PHE A 651 -9.18 -23.55 -40.33
C PHE A 651 -8.73 -22.38 -41.19
N VAL A 652 -8.89 -22.50 -42.50
CA VAL A 652 -8.57 -21.45 -43.48
C VAL A 652 -9.71 -21.36 -44.49
N SER A 653 -10.19 -20.15 -44.80
CA SER A 653 -11.27 -19.91 -45.76
C SER A 653 -10.77 -19.20 -47.02
N ASN A 654 -11.27 -19.59 -48.18
CA ASN A 654 -11.05 -18.84 -49.43
C ASN A 654 -12.07 -17.70 -49.57
N LEU A 655 -11.63 -16.56 -50.11
CA LEU A 655 -12.50 -15.55 -50.73
C LEU A 655 -12.20 -15.54 -52.26
N PRO A 656 -13.19 -15.64 -53.16
CA PRO A 656 -13.03 -15.21 -54.55
C PRO A 656 -13.10 -13.67 -54.56
N SER A 657 -12.35 -12.89 -55.33
CA SER A 657 -11.70 -13.07 -56.63
C SER A 657 -10.57 -12.02 -56.66
N VAL A 658 -9.35 -12.32 -57.07
CA VAL A 658 -8.88 -12.34 -58.45
C VAL A 658 -7.46 -12.90 -58.37
N CYS A 659 -7.22 -14.11 -58.87
CA CYS A 659 -6.00 -14.60 -59.53
C CYS A 659 -5.95 -16.13 -59.45
N PRO A 660 -5.40 -16.80 -60.47
CA PRO A 660 -5.49 -18.26 -60.60
C PRO A 660 -4.62 -18.94 -59.55
N VAL A 661 -5.15 -20.01 -58.97
CA VAL A 661 -4.43 -20.93 -58.08
C VAL A 661 -3.17 -21.44 -58.77
N PRO A 662 -1.95 -21.13 -58.29
CA PRO A 662 -0.77 -21.87 -58.72
C PRO A 662 -0.85 -23.24 -58.04
N SER A 663 -0.87 -24.30 -58.84
CA SER A 663 -0.75 -25.68 -58.37
C SER A 663 0.55 -25.82 -57.56
N PHE A 664 0.45 -25.95 -56.25
CA PHE A 664 1.62 -26.21 -55.41
C PHE A 664 1.86 -27.72 -55.35
N LYS A 665 3.04 -28.15 -55.83
CA LYS A 665 3.66 -29.41 -55.44
C LYS A 665 4.52 -29.12 -54.20
N PRO A 666 4.38 -29.87 -53.10
CA PRO A 666 5.16 -29.63 -51.89
C PRO A 666 6.63 -29.95 -52.19
N ASN A 667 7.53 -29.00 -51.92
CA ASN A 667 8.95 -29.32 -51.82
C ASN A 667 9.24 -29.88 -50.43
N ASP A 668 10.01 -30.97 -50.44
CA ASP A 668 10.32 -31.84 -49.32
C ASP A 668 11.03 -31.11 -48.16
N SER A 669 10.34 -30.99 -47.02
CA SER A 669 10.92 -31.24 -45.68
C SER A 669 9.86 -31.00 -44.59
N GLY A 670 9.06 -32.03 -44.33
CA GLY A 670 8.13 -32.07 -43.19
C GLY A 670 6.87 -32.84 -43.54
N ASN A 671 6.72 -34.05 -42.99
CA ASN A 671 5.59 -34.95 -43.19
C ASN A 671 4.25 -34.29 -42.80
N TYR A 672 3.57 -33.69 -43.76
CA TYR A 672 2.25 -33.10 -43.58
C TYR A 672 1.28 -33.76 -44.57
N SER A 673 0.57 -34.80 -44.14
CA SER A 673 -0.52 -35.38 -44.92
C SER A 673 -1.69 -35.77 -44.03
N ASP A 674 -2.76 -34.97 -44.11
CA ASP A 674 -4.18 -35.36 -44.22
C ASP A 674 -5.01 -34.05 -44.19
N GLU A 675 -5.25 -33.43 -45.35
CA GLU A 675 -6.16 -32.28 -45.50
C GLU A 675 -7.60 -32.79 -45.66
N MET A 676 -8.55 -32.24 -44.89
CA MET A 676 -9.98 -32.46 -45.15
C MET A 676 -10.61 -31.19 -45.72
N GLN A 677 -11.01 -31.24 -46.99
CA GLN A 677 -11.89 -30.22 -47.58
C GLN A 677 -13.33 -30.42 -47.10
N ASN A 678 -13.95 -29.35 -46.61
CA ASN A 678 -15.39 -29.32 -46.36
C ASN A 678 -16.11 -28.51 -47.46
N LYS A 679 -17.40 -28.80 -47.70
CA LYS A 679 -18.23 -28.33 -48.83
C LYS A 679 -18.47 -26.81 -48.92
N GLN A 680 -17.84 -25.99 -48.08
CA GLN A 680 -18.03 -24.52 -48.02
C GLN A 680 -16.67 -23.81 -47.96
N ASP A 681 -15.88 -23.96 -49.02
CA ASP A 681 -14.64 -23.20 -49.32
C ASP A 681 -13.61 -23.09 -48.18
N SER A 682 -13.53 -24.12 -47.34
CA SER A 682 -12.64 -24.15 -46.17
C SER A 682 -11.90 -25.50 -46.05
N ILE A 683 -10.63 -25.42 -45.67
CA ILE A 683 -9.74 -26.58 -45.48
C ILE A 683 -9.47 -26.74 -43.98
N ILE A 684 -9.64 -27.96 -43.48
CA ILE A 684 -9.34 -28.35 -42.09
C ILE A 684 -8.02 -29.12 -42.11
N TYR A 685 -7.06 -28.66 -41.31
CA TYR A 685 -5.76 -29.30 -41.18
C TYR A 685 -5.56 -29.94 -39.79
N LEU A 686 -5.19 -31.22 -39.77
CA LEU A 686 -4.92 -32.00 -38.56
C LEU A 686 -3.45 -32.47 -38.56
N PRO A 687 -2.56 -31.89 -37.73
CA PRO A 687 -1.16 -32.30 -37.71
C PRO A 687 -1.01 -33.68 -37.05
N LYS A 688 -0.53 -34.69 -37.79
CA LYS A 688 -0.14 -35.98 -37.20
C LYS A 688 1.16 -35.83 -36.40
N GLY A 689 1.14 -36.26 -35.13
CA GLY A 689 2.31 -36.25 -34.23
C GLY A 689 2.42 -35.04 -33.31
N TYR A 690 1.50 -34.08 -33.38
CA TYR A 690 1.38 -32.98 -32.42
C TYR A 690 0.26 -33.28 -31.42
N SER A 691 0.63 -33.68 -30.20
CA SER A 691 -0.26 -33.73 -29.04
C SER A 691 0.17 -32.64 -28.07
N LEU A 692 -0.72 -31.69 -27.77
CA LEU A 692 -0.49 -30.76 -26.66
C LEU A 692 -0.87 -31.46 -25.37
N ARG A 693 0.07 -31.57 -24.43
CA ARG A 693 -0.24 -31.80 -23.02
C ARG A 693 -0.47 -30.45 -22.40
N ASN A 694 -1.59 -30.30 -21.71
CA ASN A 694 -1.82 -29.09 -20.96
C ASN A 694 -0.98 -29.14 -19.66
N ASP A 695 0.21 -28.54 -19.74
CA ASP A 695 1.09 -28.22 -18.61
C ASP A 695 1.37 -26.71 -18.52
N GLY A 696 0.70 -25.91 -19.36
CA GLY A 696 0.84 -24.45 -19.41
C GLY A 696 2.05 -23.92 -20.17
N THR A 697 2.82 -24.74 -20.89
CA THR A 697 4.13 -24.30 -21.45
C THR A 697 4.29 -24.31 -22.97
N ALA A 698 3.33 -24.78 -23.76
CA ALA A 698 3.49 -24.90 -25.21
C ALA A 698 2.48 -24.06 -26.02
N ILE A 699 2.88 -22.87 -26.47
CA ILE A 699 2.26 -22.16 -27.60
C ILE A 699 3.37 -21.98 -28.66
N PRO A 700 3.15 -22.34 -29.94
CA PRO A 700 4.15 -22.12 -30.99
C PRO A 700 4.39 -20.62 -31.19
N LEU A 701 5.65 -20.18 -31.10
CA LEU A 701 6.06 -18.77 -31.24
C LEU A 701 6.06 -18.27 -32.69
N GLU A 702 5.93 -19.14 -33.70
CA GLU A 702 5.92 -18.73 -35.12
C GLU A 702 4.80 -19.43 -35.92
N ASN A 703 4.13 -18.67 -36.79
CA ASN A 703 3.15 -19.16 -37.76
C ASN A 703 3.86 -19.72 -39.00
N PRO A 704 3.99 -21.06 -39.18
CA PRO A 704 4.85 -21.62 -40.22
C PRO A 704 4.22 -21.63 -41.63
N PHE A 705 2.99 -21.12 -41.79
CA PHE A 705 2.20 -21.29 -43.03
C PHE A 705 1.45 -20.01 -43.44
N HIS A 706 2.15 -18.88 -43.48
CA HIS A 706 1.62 -17.68 -44.14
C HIS A 706 1.51 -17.94 -45.65
N LEU A 707 0.29 -18.20 -46.14
CA LEU A 707 0.00 -18.37 -47.57
C LEU A 707 -0.63 -17.09 -48.10
N ASP A 708 -0.05 -16.52 -49.16
CA ASP A 708 -0.56 -15.30 -49.79
C ASP A 708 -1.99 -15.51 -50.31
N GLY A 709 -2.88 -14.59 -49.94
CA GLY A 709 -4.29 -14.60 -50.33
C GLY A 709 -5.24 -15.34 -49.39
N TRP A 710 -4.73 -16.04 -48.37
CA TRP A 710 -5.57 -16.73 -47.38
C TRP A 710 -5.59 -15.97 -46.05
N HIS A 711 -6.79 -15.77 -45.50
CA HIS A 711 -6.96 -15.12 -44.21
C HIS A 711 -7.09 -16.14 -43.09
N PHE A 712 -6.21 -16.01 -42.09
CA PHE A 712 -6.33 -16.78 -40.86
C PHE A 712 -7.53 -16.29 -40.05
N THR A 713 -8.50 -17.18 -39.83
CA THR A 713 -9.74 -16.84 -39.15
C THR A 713 -9.74 -17.21 -37.68
N GLY A 714 -8.93 -18.20 -37.26
CA GLY A 714 -8.76 -18.55 -35.85
C GLY A 714 -8.25 -19.97 -35.60
N TRP A 715 -7.96 -20.28 -34.34
CA TRP A 715 -7.65 -21.62 -33.87
C TRP A 715 -8.89 -22.27 -33.24
N HIS A 716 -9.06 -23.57 -33.42
CA HIS A 716 -10.05 -24.37 -32.70
C HIS A 716 -9.36 -25.49 -31.93
N ILE A 717 -9.86 -25.80 -30.74
CA ILE A 717 -9.31 -26.85 -29.88
C ILE A 717 -10.28 -28.03 -29.87
N LEU A 718 -9.83 -29.16 -30.40
CA LEU A 718 -10.54 -30.43 -30.31
C LEU A 718 -9.95 -31.22 -29.15
N VAL A 719 -10.78 -31.52 -28.16
CA VAL A 719 -10.39 -32.24 -26.95
C VAL A 719 -10.99 -33.63 -26.99
N THR A 720 -10.15 -34.66 -26.81
CA THR A 720 -10.64 -36.03 -26.66
C THR A 720 -10.62 -36.43 -25.18
N ILE A 721 -11.81 -36.72 -24.64
CA ILE A 721 -11.99 -37.17 -23.26
C ILE A 721 -12.64 -38.54 -23.34
N HIS A 722 -11.98 -39.55 -22.76
CA HIS A 722 -12.47 -40.94 -22.69
C HIS A 722 -12.93 -41.47 -24.07
N ALA A 723 -12.07 -41.30 -25.09
CA ALA A 723 -12.30 -41.69 -26.48
C ALA A 723 -13.47 -41.00 -27.21
N LYS A 724 -14.03 -39.92 -26.67
CA LYS A 724 -15.04 -39.08 -27.33
C LYS A 724 -14.47 -37.69 -27.58
N SER A 725 -14.73 -37.13 -28.76
CA SER A 725 -14.18 -35.83 -29.18
C SER A 725 -15.19 -34.71 -29.00
N TYR A 726 -14.70 -33.59 -28.47
CA TYR A 726 -15.47 -32.38 -28.16
C TYR A 726 -14.73 -31.15 -28.66
N TRP A 727 -15.46 -30.20 -29.24
CA TRP A 727 -14.97 -28.85 -29.50
C TRP A 727 -15.06 -28.03 -28.23
N TYR A 728 -13.97 -27.37 -27.88
CA TYR A 728 -13.94 -26.42 -26.78
C TYR A 728 -14.37 -25.03 -27.26
N LEU A 729 -15.46 -24.51 -26.70
CA LEU A 729 -16.06 -23.23 -27.09
C LEU A 729 -15.42 -22.06 -26.35
N ASN A 730 -15.52 -20.85 -26.93
CA ASN A 730 -15.07 -19.61 -26.30
C ASN A 730 -15.84 -19.24 -25.02
N SER A 731 -17.02 -19.82 -24.82
CA SER A 731 -17.77 -19.73 -23.55
C SER A 731 -17.19 -20.61 -22.43
N GLY A 732 -16.14 -21.39 -22.70
CA GLY A 732 -15.55 -22.33 -21.75
C GLY A 732 -16.28 -23.68 -21.65
N GLY A 733 -17.31 -23.90 -22.47
CA GLY A 733 -18.05 -25.17 -22.55
C GLY A 733 -17.55 -26.13 -23.63
N PHE A 734 -18.05 -27.36 -23.63
CA PHE A 734 -17.77 -28.38 -24.63
C PHE A 734 -19.00 -28.67 -25.49
N VAL A 735 -18.81 -28.83 -26.81
CA VAL A 735 -19.82 -29.38 -27.71
C VAL A 735 -19.28 -30.65 -28.34
N ALA A 736 -20.06 -31.73 -28.35
CA ALA A 736 -19.63 -32.97 -28.99
C ALA A 736 -19.32 -32.72 -30.46
N ALA A 737 -18.20 -33.26 -30.97
CA ALA A 737 -17.67 -32.88 -32.28
C ALA A 737 -18.66 -33.05 -33.45
N LYS A 738 -19.57 -34.01 -33.32
CA LYS A 738 -20.64 -34.32 -34.28
C LYS A 738 -21.83 -33.33 -34.26
N ASP A 739 -21.99 -32.58 -33.18
CA ASP A 739 -23.17 -31.75 -32.91
C ASP A 739 -22.86 -30.25 -33.08
N TYR A 740 -21.60 -29.89 -33.40
CA TYR A 740 -21.15 -28.51 -33.56
C TYR A 740 -21.62 -27.89 -34.88
N GLN A 741 -22.36 -26.79 -34.81
CA GLN A 741 -22.84 -26.04 -35.96
C GLN A 741 -22.14 -24.68 -36.08
N TRP A 742 -21.23 -24.57 -37.04
CA TRP A 742 -20.34 -23.41 -37.25
C TRP A 742 -21.03 -22.04 -37.22
N ASN A 743 -22.22 -21.91 -37.81
CA ASN A 743 -22.91 -20.62 -37.91
C ASN A 743 -23.69 -20.24 -36.64
N ASN A 744 -23.97 -21.20 -35.75
CA ASN A 744 -24.86 -21.01 -34.59
C ASN A 744 -24.10 -21.11 -33.25
N ASP A 745 -23.04 -21.91 -33.19
CA ASP A 745 -22.29 -22.21 -31.97
C ASP A 745 -21.00 -21.36 -31.89
N ALA A 746 -21.20 -20.05 -31.73
CA ALA A 746 -20.21 -19.00 -31.39
C ALA A 746 -18.95 -18.81 -32.27
N SER A 747 -18.56 -17.55 -32.44
CA SER A 747 -17.49 -17.06 -33.32
C SER A 747 -16.06 -17.33 -32.81
N LEU A 748 -15.20 -17.64 -33.79
CA LEU A 748 -13.73 -17.66 -33.88
C LEU A 748 -12.89 -17.04 -32.74
N TYR A 749 -11.86 -17.77 -32.29
CA TYR A 749 -10.74 -17.22 -31.51
C TYR A 749 -9.78 -16.43 -32.41
N ARG A 750 -9.61 -15.12 -32.16
CA ARG A 750 -8.40 -14.40 -32.58
C ARG A 750 -7.42 -14.34 -31.40
N LEU A 751 -6.29 -15.00 -31.53
CA LEU A 751 -5.15 -14.76 -30.64
C LEU A 751 -4.50 -13.44 -31.11
N PHE A 752 -4.69 -12.36 -30.35
CA PHE A 752 -3.84 -11.19 -30.46
C PHE A 752 -2.59 -11.40 -29.60
N ASP A 753 -1.48 -10.80 -30.00
CA ASP A 753 -0.10 -11.06 -29.52
C ASP A 753 0.15 -10.74 -28.03
N HIS A 754 -0.89 -10.41 -27.27
CA HIS A 754 -0.82 -10.20 -25.84
C HIS A 754 -2.04 -10.81 -25.15
N GLN A 755 -1.76 -11.67 -24.17
CA GLN A 755 -2.69 -12.38 -23.28
C GLN A 755 -3.33 -13.64 -23.86
N LEU A 756 -2.98 -14.80 -23.30
CA LEU A 756 -3.95 -15.73 -22.71
C LEU A 756 -3.25 -16.85 -21.93
N SER A 757 -3.44 -16.81 -20.62
CA SER A 757 -3.41 -17.96 -19.72
C SER A 757 -4.52 -18.94 -20.11
N LEU A 758 -4.16 -20.12 -20.59
CA LEU A 758 -5.04 -21.28 -20.54
C LEU A 758 -5.02 -21.81 -19.10
N ILE A 759 -6.12 -21.57 -18.38
CA ILE A 759 -6.48 -22.36 -17.21
C ILE A 759 -6.95 -23.70 -17.75
N CYS A 760 -6.47 -24.79 -17.16
CA CYS A 760 -7.05 -26.09 -17.35
C CYS A 760 -7.35 -26.71 -16.00
N LEU A 761 -8.50 -27.36 -15.99
CA LEU A 761 -8.96 -28.32 -15.00
C LEU A 761 -8.17 -29.62 -15.12
#